data_AF-A0A924QXH9-F1
#
_entry.id   AF-A0A924QXH9-F1
#
_cell.length_a   1.000
_cell.length_b   1.000
_cell.length_c   1.000
_cell.angle_alpha   90.00
_cell.angle_beta   90.00
_cell.angle_gamma   90.00
#
_symmetry.space_group_name_H-M   'P 1'
#
loop_
_entity.id
_entity.type
_entity.pdbx_description
1 polymer ?
#
loop_
_entity_poly.entity_id
_entity_poly.type
_entity_poly.pdbx_seq_one_letter_code
_entity_poly.pdbx_strand_id
1 'polypeptide(L)'
;MQSRSSVPPLRSKRDRTTSFGVAPEASSVSSWAAISAAALVLTMSVMGITVAGDTVGATPALAAATATAPPSPTPDPPVPTSTEETAVAATTVATDPADFTATGFVAVSGTKLADSAVAVTVGSPATRLCSVAADTRTTWTCPGLQLLPNGADVRLTATESVPTGDIPATATTLVDVLGAPLLDGNPTYITTGVVSGQGFPGSAVAVVIDGTTDARCGAVPIDGQGFWSCNVAQSSGGPFTVRAQQSNSAIGDGRTSAFSDVRTVTIDRDAPLAAVITAPATGTRVVDDPLVVAGSGENGANIDVYLDNVPKCSTVVSSGTWSCAIGGIDDGARSITAIQRDAAGNFGPASAVVKITIGAAATTAPGTPTPTPTAPRPEPIPTPVPVPEPSAEAPVVPPEETTGPPNTDWSLPVPGEALTNWGTPTGFGSNLAGFTRGEDRAGWYTSLVLAVLFLVLVAFPLRLLVSALHGRLRRPAANIWGRNRRDVTVPVTEVPRPVNAWLAAAVPLAAAAGLIVFSGGINGEVRYVRLLLAVGLGLVLLNIVGAALATRVGSMWSGTHSRLRFLPLMLLASVVAVIVARSTGVEPPLLVGVLAGAVFAVATPVRRRAAVNLVQVGVVLAIAVLAWGAHGLLGAVDGFWPSVASETLATLCLAGLGSALVLVLPIATLPGRVILEWSTPAWVATVLVVAIVVASIVYGTVSAGLALIPLIVTAAVFAALSLATWTFVRFVEPPVGV
;
A
#
# COMPACT_ATOMS: atom_id res chain seq x y z
N MET A 1 51.46 -13.71 71.52
CA MET A 1 50.91 -13.81 70.14
C MET A 1 50.26 -12.46 69.83
N GLN A 2 51.06 -11.52 69.28
CA GLN A 2 51.00 -10.99 67.90
C GLN A 2 49.66 -10.31 67.56
N SER A 3 49.55 -9.06 67.10
CA SER A 3 50.49 -7.94 66.93
C SER A 3 49.64 -6.68 66.65
N ARG A 4 49.90 -5.59 67.38
CA ARG A 4 49.30 -4.25 67.24
C ARG A 4 50.10 -3.41 66.23
N SER A 5 49.48 -2.36 65.66
CA SER A 5 50.05 -0.99 65.55
C SER A 5 49.26 -0.18 64.50
N SER A 6 48.39 0.78 64.84
CA SER A 6 48.60 2.18 65.31
C SER A 6 49.24 3.16 64.29
N VAL A 7 48.37 4.04 63.75
CA VAL A 7 48.49 5.45 63.23
C VAL A 7 49.57 6.29 63.99
N PRO A 8 50.07 7.52 63.59
CA PRO A 8 49.64 8.54 62.60
C PRO A 8 50.80 9.38 61.90
N PRO A 9 50.81 10.75 61.74
CA PRO A 9 50.57 11.53 60.50
C PRO A 9 51.69 12.55 60.06
N LEU A 10 51.44 13.33 58.97
CA LEU A 10 51.84 14.75 58.66
C LEU A 10 52.66 15.10 57.38
N ARG A 11 52.12 16.10 56.64
CA ARG A 11 52.68 17.26 55.89
C ARG A 11 53.76 17.18 54.77
N SER A 12 53.32 17.69 53.59
CA SER A 12 53.88 18.67 52.62
C SER A 12 55.32 18.62 52.05
N LYS A 13 55.42 18.79 50.70
CA LYS A 13 56.47 19.59 50.04
C LYS A 13 56.05 20.11 48.65
N ARG A 14 56.22 21.43 48.43
CA ARG A 14 56.49 22.12 47.13
C ARG A 14 57.91 21.73 46.64
N ASP A 15 58.43 21.89 45.43
CA ASP A 15 58.30 22.77 44.24
C ASP A 15 58.71 21.90 43.00
N ARG A 16 58.49 22.22 41.72
CA ARG A 16 59.22 23.23 40.92
C ARG A 16 58.66 23.32 39.48
N THR A 17 58.73 24.53 38.95
CA THR A 17 58.40 25.02 37.61
C THR A 17 59.32 24.51 36.49
N THR A 18 58.76 24.29 35.30
CA THR A 18 59.39 24.58 33.99
C THR A 18 58.31 24.94 32.96
N SER A 19 58.47 26.11 32.34
CA SER A 19 57.65 26.62 31.23
C SER A 19 58.04 25.97 29.91
N PHE A 20 57.12 25.82 28.96
CA PHE A 20 57.35 26.12 27.53
C PHE A 20 56.03 26.12 26.75
N GLY A 21 55.80 27.21 25.99
CA GLY A 21 55.31 27.15 24.61
C GLY A 21 53.80 27.06 24.35
N VAL A 22 53.24 28.19 23.90
CA VAL A 22 51.97 28.29 23.16
C VAL A 22 52.10 27.64 21.77
N ALA A 23 51.11 26.82 21.38
CA ALA A 23 50.68 26.63 19.98
C ALA A 23 49.22 26.16 19.94
N PRO A 24 48.33 26.75 19.12
CA PRO A 24 46.98 26.25 18.92
C PRO A 24 46.98 25.23 17.78
N GLU A 25 46.75 23.95 18.06
CA GLU A 25 46.52 22.97 17.00
C GLU A 25 45.08 23.10 16.47
N ALA A 26 44.95 23.97 15.47
CA ALA A 26 43.92 23.88 14.47
C ALA A 26 44.18 22.65 13.59
N SER A 27 43.47 21.54 13.81
CA SER A 27 43.09 20.58 12.77
C SER A 27 42.22 19.45 13.33
N SER A 28 41.00 19.33 12.80
CA SER A 28 40.16 18.10 12.73
C SER A 28 38.68 18.39 12.42
N VAL A 29 38.36 19.59 11.96
CA VAL A 29 37.03 19.92 11.39
C VAL A 29 36.80 19.22 10.04
N SER A 30 37.84 18.67 9.40
CA SER A 30 37.78 18.13 8.03
C SER A 30 37.37 16.65 7.90
N SER A 31 37.32 15.86 8.98
CA SER A 31 37.02 14.41 8.87
C SER A 31 35.52 14.06 8.96
N TRP A 32 34.70 14.93 9.54
CA TRP A 32 33.26 14.68 9.75
C TRP A 32 32.38 15.19 8.61
N ALA A 33 32.85 16.22 7.90
CA ALA A 33 32.28 16.64 6.61
C ALA A 33 32.47 15.55 5.54
N ALA A 34 33.57 14.79 5.58
CA ALA A 34 33.87 13.74 4.61
C ALA A 34 32.97 12.50 4.73
N ILE A 35 32.52 12.12 5.94
CA ILE A 35 31.61 10.98 6.14
C ILE A 35 30.16 11.36 5.78
N SER A 36 29.77 12.61 6.05
CA SER A 36 28.49 13.16 5.61
C SER A 36 28.45 13.38 4.09
N ALA A 37 29.58 13.78 3.49
CA ALA A 37 29.75 13.87 2.05
C ALA A 37 29.84 12.49 1.37
N ALA A 38 30.40 11.46 2.00
CA ALA A 38 30.43 10.10 1.44
C ALA A 38 29.03 9.46 1.41
N ALA A 39 28.17 9.74 2.40
CA ALA A 39 26.77 9.35 2.37
C ALA A 39 25.94 10.17 1.34
N LEU A 40 26.29 11.44 1.14
CA LEU A 40 25.71 12.31 0.10
C LEU A 40 26.17 11.91 -1.32
N VAL A 41 27.43 11.49 -1.49
CA VAL A 41 27.99 11.05 -2.77
C VAL A 41 27.52 9.63 -3.12
N LEU A 42 27.34 8.73 -2.15
CA LEU A 42 26.74 7.42 -2.42
C LEU A 42 25.25 7.53 -2.77
N THR A 43 24.54 8.54 -2.26
CA THR A 43 23.15 8.82 -2.65
C THR A 43 23.06 9.60 -3.97
N MET A 44 24.03 10.47 -4.30
CA MET A 44 24.09 11.17 -5.59
C MET A 44 24.56 10.30 -6.76
N SER A 45 25.45 9.31 -6.53
CA SER A 45 25.85 8.34 -7.55
C SER A 45 24.77 7.31 -7.90
N VAL A 46 23.81 7.09 -6.99
CA VAL A 46 22.59 6.31 -7.27
C VAL A 46 21.54 7.18 -7.98
N MET A 47 21.65 8.52 -7.94
CA MET A 47 20.71 9.47 -8.56
C MET A 47 21.21 10.11 -9.88
N GLY A 48 22.19 9.52 -10.57
CA GLY A 48 22.57 9.94 -11.93
C GLY A 48 23.14 11.37 -12.10
N ILE A 49 23.54 12.05 -11.01
CA ILE A 49 23.98 13.46 -11.10
C ILE A 49 25.42 13.55 -11.60
N THR A 50 25.61 13.90 -12.88
CA THR A 50 26.88 14.42 -13.40
C THR A 50 26.87 15.95 -13.33
N VAL A 51 27.80 16.52 -12.57
CA VAL A 51 28.06 17.98 -12.56
C VAL A 51 29.10 18.26 -13.64
N ALA A 52 28.64 18.68 -14.82
CA ALA A 52 29.48 19.34 -15.80
C ALA A 52 29.54 20.83 -15.45
N GLY A 53 30.74 21.33 -15.14
CA GLY A 53 30.98 22.75 -14.95
C GLY A 53 31.10 23.45 -16.31
N ASP A 54 30.15 24.33 -16.61
CA ASP A 54 30.28 25.27 -17.71
C ASP A 54 31.04 26.52 -17.26
N THR A 55 32.09 26.86 -18.02
CA THR A 55 32.70 28.18 -17.99
C THR A 55 32.12 29.05 -19.10
N VAL A 56 31.68 30.23 -18.67
CA VAL A 56 31.05 31.35 -19.37
C VAL A 56 31.86 31.88 -20.57
N GLY A 57 31.15 32.24 -21.64
CA GLY A 57 31.58 33.20 -22.66
C GLY A 57 30.37 33.87 -23.32
N ALA A 58 30.13 35.14 -23.00
CA ALA A 58 28.93 35.91 -23.34
C ALA A 58 29.05 36.65 -24.69
N THR A 59 27.97 36.58 -25.51
CA THR A 59 27.33 37.60 -26.41
C THR A 59 28.18 38.39 -27.45
N PRO A 60 27.60 39.05 -28.49
CA PRO A 60 26.19 39.24 -28.87
C PRO A 60 25.84 38.96 -30.35
N ALA A 61 24.55 39.12 -30.67
CA ALA A 61 23.98 39.11 -32.02
C ALA A 61 24.44 40.28 -32.91
N LEU A 62 24.59 40.02 -34.21
CA LEU A 62 24.59 41.04 -35.26
C LEU A 62 24.09 40.48 -36.60
N ALA A 63 23.02 41.12 -37.07
CA ALA A 63 22.74 41.57 -38.43
C ALA A 63 22.82 40.60 -39.63
N ALA A 64 21.70 40.62 -40.35
CA ALA A 64 21.52 40.17 -41.72
C ALA A 64 22.59 40.69 -42.68
N ALA A 65 23.03 39.83 -43.59
CA ALA A 65 23.66 40.22 -44.85
C ALA A 65 23.12 39.33 -45.96
N THR A 66 22.27 39.93 -46.79
CA THR A 66 21.93 39.55 -48.16
C THR A 66 23.19 39.22 -48.97
N ALA A 67 23.24 38.03 -49.56
CA ALA A 67 24.18 37.69 -50.62
C ALA A 67 23.41 37.44 -51.92
N THR A 68 23.53 38.43 -52.80
CA THR A 68 23.05 38.47 -54.18
C THR A 68 23.78 37.42 -55.03
N ALA A 69 23.04 36.59 -55.76
CA ALA A 69 23.59 35.74 -56.83
C ALA A 69 23.37 36.39 -58.22
N PRO A 70 24.28 36.20 -59.20
CA PRO A 70 24.26 36.92 -60.49
C PRO A 70 23.29 36.32 -61.53
N PRO A 71 23.01 37.03 -62.65
CA PRO A 71 21.82 36.78 -63.48
C PRO A 71 21.97 35.60 -64.46
N SER A 72 20.82 34.99 -64.76
CA SER A 72 20.58 33.98 -65.79
C SER A 72 20.90 34.46 -67.20
N PRO A 73 21.36 33.59 -68.11
CA PRO A 73 21.14 33.75 -69.54
C PRO A 73 19.80 33.12 -69.99
N THR A 74 19.22 33.80 -70.99
CA THR A 74 17.97 33.61 -71.77
C THR A 74 17.72 32.17 -72.28
N PRO A 75 16.45 31.74 -72.47
CA PRO A 75 16.10 30.34 -72.79
C PRO A 75 16.15 30.03 -74.29
N ASP A 76 16.59 28.81 -74.63
CA ASP A 76 16.38 28.18 -75.94
C ASP A 76 15.08 27.33 -75.94
N PRO A 77 14.43 27.13 -77.11
CA PRO A 77 13.06 26.63 -77.22
C PRO A 77 12.91 25.11 -77.01
N PRO A 78 11.69 24.60 -76.77
CA PRO A 78 11.49 23.25 -76.25
C PRO A 78 11.66 22.19 -77.34
N VAL A 79 12.50 21.19 -77.05
CA VAL A 79 12.46 19.88 -77.72
C VAL A 79 11.54 18.98 -76.90
N PRO A 80 10.49 18.36 -77.46
CA PRO A 80 9.66 17.44 -76.72
C PRO A 80 10.39 16.09 -76.66
N THR A 81 11.16 15.87 -75.60
CA THR A 81 11.65 14.53 -75.29
C THR A 81 10.62 13.90 -74.35
N SER A 82 9.74 13.10 -74.93
CA SER A 82 8.97 12.09 -74.22
C SER A 82 9.94 11.09 -73.60
N THR A 83 10.43 11.40 -72.40
CA THR A 83 10.90 10.39 -71.48
C THR A 83 9.77 10.22 -70.48
N GLU A 84 8.89 9.27 -70.76
CA GLU A 84 8.07 8.65 -69.74
C GLU A 84 9.05 7.98 -68.77
N GLU A 85 9.55 8.78 -67.82
CA GLU A 85 10.23 8.27 -66.65
C GLU A 85 9.16 7.49 -65.89
N THR A 86 9.12 6.18 -66.12
CA THR A 86 8.39 5.22 -65.31
C THR A 86 8.83 5.44 -63.86
N ALA A 87 8.13 6.31 -63.14
CA ALA A 87 8.29 6.49 -61.72
C ALA A 87 8.04 5.11 -61.10
N VAL A 88 9.09 4.49 -60.59
CA VAL A 88 8.99 3.24 -59.84
C VAL A 88 7.97 3.50 -58.74
N ALA A 89 6.79 2.90 -58.84
CA ALA A 89 5.69 3.14 -57.92
C ALA A 89 6.18 2.80 -56.50
N ALA A 90 6.30 3.80 -55.65
CA ALA A 90 6.73 3.61 -54.27
C ALA A 90 5.74 2.68 -53.56
N THR A 91 6.25 1.70 -52.82
CA THR A 91 5.42 0.91 -51.91
C THR A 91 4.76 1.83 -50.90
N THR A 92 3.47 1.60 -50.66
CA THR A 92 2.68 2.37 -49.68
C THR A 92 1.96 1.43 -48.74
N VAL A 93 1.57 1.95 -47.56
CA VAL A 93 0.72 1.26 -46.60
C VAL A 93 -0.26 2.27 -46.00
N ALA A 94 -1.52 1.87 -45.90
CA ALA A 94 -2.62 2.64 -45.34
C ALA A 94 -3.51 1.74 -44.48
N THR A 95 -4.22 2.35 -43.53
CA THR A 95 -5.21 1.67 -42.70
C THR A 95 -6.59 2.31 -42.87
N ASP A 96 -7.64 1.53 -42.66
CA ASP A 96 -9.03 2.00 -42.56
C ASP A 96 -9.65 1.42 -41.27
N PRO A 97 -10.00 2.26 -40.27
CA PRO A 97 -9.84 3.72 -40.24
C PRO A 97 -8.36 4.16 -40.19
N ALA A 98 -8.06 5.34 -40.77
CA ALA A 98 -6.68 5.81 -40.99
C ALA A 98 -5.96 6.28 -39.73
N ASP A 99 -6.62 7.08 -38.88
CA ASP A 99 -5.95 7.76 -37.77
C ASP A 99 -6.24 7.15 -36.40
N PHE A 100 -7.45 6.61 -36.18
CA PHE A 100 -7.86 6.07 -34.88
C PHE A 100 -8.85 4.92 -35.04
N THR A 101 -8.63 3.84 -34.29
CA THR A 101 -9.60 2.76 -34.14
C THR A 101 -10.05 2.60 -32.69
N ALA A 102 -11.36 2.74 -32.49
CA ALA A 102 -12.03 2.58 -31.19
C ALA A 102 -12.23 1.10 -30.78
N THR A 103 -11.94 0.17 -31.70
CA THR A 103 -12.19 -1.27 -31.52
C THR A 103 -10.91 -2.09 -31.51
N GLY A 104 -9.78 -1.52 -31.95
CA GLY A 104 -8.54 -2.25 -32.19
C GLY A 104 -8.42 -2.86 -33.58
N PHE A 105 -9.50 -2.91 -34.36
CA PHE A 105 -9.50 -3.50 -35.69
C PHE A 105 -9.29 -2.46 -36.78
N VAL A 106 -8.45 -2.77 -37.77
CA VAL A 106 -8.29 -1.98 -39.00
C VAL A 106 -8.17 -2.89 -40.24
N ALA A 107 -8.62 -2.42 -41.39
CA ALA A 107 -8.23 -3.00 -42.67
C ALA A 107 -6.85 -2.42 -43.07
N VAL A 108 -5.92 -3.26 -43.51
CA VAL A 108 -4.58 -2.82 -43.95
C VAL A 108 -4.44 -3.05 -45.45
N SER A 109 -4.05 -2.03 -46.18
CA SER A 109 -3.91 -2.06 -47.64
C SER A 109 -2.77 -1.17 -48.13
N GLY A 110 -2.39 -1.30 -49.40
CA GLY A 110 -1.35 -0.46 -49.99
C GLY A 110 -1.05 -0.78 -51.44
N THR A 111 -0.01 -0.15 -51.96
CA THR A 111 0.56 -0.41 -53.29
C THR A 111 1.88 -1.17 -53.18
N LYS A 112 2.17 -1.97 -54.21
CA LYS A 112 3.42 -2.71 -54.39
C LYS A 112 3.79 -2.77 -55.88
N LEU A 113 5.02 -3.12 -56.20
CA LEU A 113 5.44 -3.44 -57.57
C LEU A 113 4.78 -4.75 -58.04
N ALA A 114 4.64 -4.90 -59.36
CA ALA A 114 4.24 -6.18 -59.93
C ALA A 114 5.30 -7.25 -59.61
N ASP A 115 4.83 -8.47 -59.33
CA ASP A 115 5.63 -9.66 -59.01
C ASP A 115 6.48 -9.55 -57.71
N SER A 116 6.25 -8.52 -56.89
CA SER A 116 6.83 -8.39 -55.55
C SER A 116 5.91 -8.95 -54.46
N ALA A 117 6.49 -9.40 -53.36
CA ALA A 117 5.77 -9.83 -52.16
C ALA A 117 5.86 -8.77 -51.06
N VAL A 118 4.84 -8.68 -50.19
CA VAL A 118 4.81 -7.71 -49.07
C VAL A 118 4.61 -8.44 -47.74
N ALA A 119 5.39 -8.07 -46.74
CA ALA A 119 5.19 -8.49 -45.36
C ALA A 119 4.90 -7.27 -44.48
N VAL A 120 3.79 -7.30 -43.74
CA VAL A 120 3.43 -6.22 -42.81
C VAL A 120 3.79 -6.63 -41.40
N THR A 121 4.49 -5.76 -40.68
CA THR A 121 4.83 -5.93 -39.28
C THR A 121 4.30 -4.78 -38.43
N VAL A 122 4.09 -5.02 -37.13
CA VAL A 122 3.62 -4.04 -36.15
C VAL A 122 4.57 -3.97 -34.96
N GLY A 123 4.78 -2.75 -34.44
CA GLY A 123 5.46 -2.50 -33.17
C GLY A 123 6.97 -2.75 -33.15
N SER A 124 7.52 -2.76 -31.93
CA SER A 124 8.92 -3.09 -31.62
C SER A 124 8.95 -3.95 -30.35
N PRO A 125 9.33 -5.24 -30.39
CA PRO A 125 9.84 -5.97 -31.55
C PRO A 125 8.77 -6.18 -32.64
N ALA A 126 9.21 -6.17 -33.90
CA ALA A 126 8.34 -6.25 -35.07
C ALA A 126 7.62 -7.61 -35.13
N THR A 127 6.32 -7.62 -34.88
CA THR A 127 5.45 -8.80 -34.99
C THR A 127 4.81 -8.83 -36.37
N ARG A 128 4.87 -9.94 -37.10
CA ARG A 128 4.27 -10.06 -38.43
C ARG A 128 2.74 -10.12 -38.32
N LEU A 129 2.04 -9.16 -38.93
CA LEU A 129 0.58 -9.12 -39.03
C LEU A 129 0.08 -10.01 -40.18
N CYS A 130 0.62 -9.78 -41.39
CA CYS A 130 0.20 -10.50 -42.58
C CYS A 130 1.33 -10.59 -43.61
N SER A 131 1.19 -11.49 -44.58
CA SER A 131 2.06 -11.55 -45.76
C SER A 131 1.24 -11.76 -47.01
N VAL A 132 1.54 -10.98 -48.05
CA VAL A 132 0.94 -11.07 -49.37
C VAL A 132 1.99 -11.63 -50.32
N ALA A 133 1.65 -12.74 -50.98
CA ALA A 133 2.54 -13.40 -51.94
C ALA A 133 2.77 -12.54 -53.19
N ALA A 134 3.84 -12.84 -53.91
CA ALA A 134 4.14 -12.21 -55.18
C ALA A 134 3.07 -12.52 -56.22
N ASP A 135 2.59 -11.47 -56.89
CA ASP A 135 1.63 -11.55 -57.99
C ASP A 135 1.70 -10.30 -58.88
N THR A 136 0.98 -10.33 -60.00
CA THR A 136 0.98 -9.26 -61.00
C THR A 136 0.22 -8.00 -60.59
N ARG A 137 -0.45 -7.99 -59.42
CA ARG A 137 -1.24 -6.85 -58.96
C ARG A 137 -0.32 -5.81 -58.31
N THR A 138 -0.62 -4.54 -58.58
CA THR A 138 0.09 -3.39 -58.01
C THR A 138 -0.53 -2.87 -56.71
N THR A 139 -1.64 -3.48 -56.27
CA THR A 139 -2.33 -3.20 -55.01
C THR A 139 -2.46 -4.46 -54.18
N TRP A 140 -2.38 -4.31 -52.87
CA TRP A 140 -2.47 -5.42 -51.93
C TRP A 140 -3.33 -5.06 -50.72
N THR A 141 -3.88 -6.08 -50.08
CA THR A 141 -4.68 -5.98 -48.86
C THR A 141 -4.32 -7.16 -47.95
N CYS A 142 -4.19 -6.92 -46.64
CA CYS A 142 -4.13 -8.03 -45.70
C CYS A 142 -5.48 -8.78 -45.69
N PRO A 143 -5.49 -10.11 -45.55
CA PRO A 143 -6.73 -10.87 -45.40
C PRO A 143 -7.45 -10.50 -44.10
N GLY A 144 -8.70 -10.02 -44.20
CA GLY A 144 -9.54 -9.69 -43.05
C GLY A 144 -9.07 -8.44 -42.27
N LEU A 145 -9.78 -8.17 -41.16
CA LEU A 145 -9.40 -7.09 -40.25
C LEU A 145 -8.23 -7.53 -39.36
N GLN A 146 -7.28 -6.62 -39.17
CA GLN A 146 -6.11 -6.83 -38.33
C GLN A 146 -6.37 -6.23 -36.96
N LEU A 147 -6.12 -7.01 -35.91
CA LEU A 147 -6.17 -6.53 -34.53
C LEU A 147 -4.83 -5.91 -34.15
N LEU A 148 -4.84 -4.65 -33.75
CA LEU A 148 -3.67 -3.94 -33.27
C LEU A 148 -3.67 -3.85 -31.73
N PRO A 149 -2.46 -3.82 -31.12
CA PRO A 149 -2.35 -3.52 -29.70
C PRO A 149 -2.78 -2.07 -29.42
N ASN A 150 -3.35 -1.83 -28.24
CA ASN A 150 -3.65 -0.47 -27.78
C ASN A 150 -2.37 0.36 -27.63
N GLY A 151 -2.45 1.64 -27.99
CA GLY A 151 -1.34 2.58 -27.87
C GLY A 151 -1.51 3.80 -28.76
N ALA A 152 -0.73 4.84 -28.47
CA ALA A 152 -0.51 5.96 -29.38
C ALA A 152 0.50 5.56 -30.45
N ASP A 153 0.36 6.11 -31.66
CA ASP A 153 1.33 5.99 -32.75
C ASP A 153 1.74 4.54 -33.06
N VAL A 154 0.76 3.63 -33.09
CA VAL A 154 1.04 2.21 -33.39
C VAL A 154 1.58 2.11 -34.81
N ARG A 155 2.86 1.77 -34.91
CA ARG A 155 3.59 1.75 -36.19
C ARG A 155 3.38 0.44 -36.92
N LEU A 156 2.86 0.53 -38.13
CA LEU A 156 2.87 -0.56 -39.11
C LEU A 156 3.97 -0.31 -40.14
N THR A 157 4.74 -1.35 -40.45
CA THR A 157 5.77 -1.32 -41.50
C THR A 157 5.46 -2.38 -42.55
N ALA A 158 5.25 -1.96 -43.80
CA ALA A 158 5.18 -2.84 -44.94
C ALA A 158 6.57 -2.96 -45.58
N THR A 159 7.13 -4.17 -45.60
CA THR A 159 8.39 -4.48 -46.26
C THR A 159 8.10 -5.24 -47.55
N GLU A 160 8.47 -4.63 -48.66
CA GLU A 160 8.39 -5.23 -49.99
C GLU A 160 9.69 -5.98 -50.31
N SER A 161 9.56 -7.20 -50.84
CA SER A 161 10.69 -8.00 -51.32
C SER A 161 10.49 -8.34 -52.80
N VAL A 162 11.49 -8.00 -53.62
CA VAL A 162 11.52 -8.29 -55.06
C VAL A 162 12.42 -9.51 -55.32
N PRO A 163 12.05 -10.44 -56.23
CA PRO A 163 12.84 -11.65 -56.52
C PRO A 163 14.27 -11.40 -57.03
N THR A 164 14.55 -10.21 -57.58
CA THR A 164 15.82 -9.85 -58.22
C THR A 164 16.98 -9.55 -57.26
N GLY A 165 16.76 -9.59 -55.94
CA GLY A 165 17.81 -9.37 -54.94
C GLY A 165 18.10 -7.90 -54.62
N ASP A 166 17.22 -6.99 -55.03
CA ASP A 166 17.29 -5.56 -54.71
C ASP A 166 17.02 -5.29 -53.21
N ILE A 167 17.44 -4.11 -52.73
CA ILE A 167 17.20 -3.68 -51.35
C ILE A 167 15.68 -3.59 -51.12
N PRO A 168 15.13 -4.23 -50.07
CA PRO A 168 13.70 -4.22 -49.82
C PRO A 168 13.19 -2.79 -49.58
N ALA A 169 12.16 -2.39 -50.32
CA ALA A 169 11.48 -1.12 -50.10
C ALA A 169 10.60 -1.22 -48.85
N THR A 170 10.50 -0.13 -48.08
CA THR A 170 9.69 -0.09 -46.86
C THR A 170 8.78 1.12 -46.84
N ALA A 171 7.57 0.94 -46.35
CA ALA A 171 6.61 2.01 -46.09
C ALA A 171 6.06 1.88 -44.67
N THR A 172 5.78 3.02 -44.03
CA THR A 172 5.26 3.04 -42.66
C THR A 172 4.02 3.92 -42.55
N THR A 173 3.07 3.49 -41.72
CA THR A 173 1.93 4.30 -41.29
C THR A 173 1.77 4.20 -39.77
N LEU A 174 1.19 5.23 -39.16
CA LEU A 174 0.86 5.29 -37.74
C LEU A 174 -0.66 5.25 -37.58
N VAL A 175 -1.14 4.64 -36.51
CA VAL A 175 -2.57 4.63 -36.14
C VAL A 175 -2.69 4.63 -34.61
N ASP A 176 -3.61 5.42 -34.08
CA ASP A 176 -3.94 5.39 -32.66
C ASP A 176 -4.97 4.30 -32.37
N VAL A 177 -4.74 3.53 -31.31
CA VAL A 177 -5.55 2.35 -31.00
C VAL A 177 -6.00 2.39 -29.55
N LEU A 178 -7.31 2.47 -29.35
CA LEU A 178 -7.92 2.37 -28.02
C LEU A 178 -9.18 1.51 -28.08
N GLY A 179 -9.02 0.21 -27.82
CA GLY A 179 -10.12 -0.75 -27.71
C GLY A 179 -11.01 -0.51 -26.49
N ALA A 180 -12.13 -1.22 -26.42
CA ALA A 180 -13.07 -1.13 -25.29
C ALA A 180 -12.43 -1.63 -23.97
N PRO A 181 -12.83 -1.07 -22.80
CA PRO A 181 -12.48 -1.64 -21.51
C PRO A 181 -13.26 -2.95 -21.27
N LEU A 182 -12.79 -3.77 -20.34
CA LEU A 182 -13.47 -4.98 -19.88
C LEU A 182 -14.20 -4.70 -18.56
N LEU A 183 -15.38 -5.27 -18.38
CA LEU A 183 -16.10 -5.32 -17.10
C LEU A 183 -15.86 -6.67 -16.41
N ASP A 184 -15.52 -6.63 -15.12
CA ASP A 184 -15.34 -7.81 -14.28
C ASP A 184 -16.68 -8.49 -13.94
N GLY A 185 -16.58 -9.76 -13.50
CA GLY A 185 -17.71 -10.53 -13.00
C GLY A 185 -18.52 -11.26 -14.07
N ASN A 186 -19.52 -12.00 -13.60
CA ASN A 186 -20.48 -12.72 -14.44
C ASN A 186 -21.30 -11.72 -15.29
N PRO A 187 -21.73 -12.07 -16.51
CA PRO A 187 -22.80 -11.37 -17.23
C PRO A 187 -23.98 -10.88 -16.39
N THR A 188 -24.36 -11.61 -15.32
CA THR A 188 -25.33 -11.15 -14.32
C THR A 188 -24.77 -11.28 -12.91
N TYR A 189 -24.85 -10.20 -12.10
CA TYR A 189 -24.40 -10.24 -10.70
C TYR A 189 -25.15 -9.23 -9.82
N ILE A 190 -25.06 -9.43 -8.50
CA ILE A 190 -25.60 -8.54 -7.47
C ILE A 190 -24.43 -7.81 -6.79
N THR A 191 -24.59 -6.52 -6.51
CA THR A 191 -23.54 -5.69 -5.91
C THR A 191 -24.16 -4.58 -5.06
N THR A 192 -23.38 -4.04 -4.13
CA THR A 192 -23.69 -2.79 -3.40
C THR A 192 -23.53 -1.53 -4.27
N GLY A 193 -23.28 -1.70 -5.57
CA GLY A 193 -23.11 -0.62 -6.55
C GLY A 193 -21.66 -0.40 -6.98
N VAL A 194 -20.74 -1.29 -6.60
CA VAL A 194 -19.38 -1.29 -7.14
C VAL A 194 -19.37 -2.03 -8.47
N VAL A 195 -18.83 -1.37 -9.49
CA VAL A 195 -18.52 -1.91 -10.82
C VAL A 195 -17.00 -1.79 -11.01
N SER A 196 -16.35 -2.85 -11.48
CA SER A 196 -14.91 -2.89 -11.74
C SER A 196 -14.58 -3.51 -13.09
N GLY A 197 -13.34 -3.37 -13.50
CA GLY A 197 -12.88 -3.90 -14.76
C GLY A 197 -11.42 -3.65 -15.06
N GLN A 198 -11.06 -4.00 -16.29
CA GLN A 198 -9.74 -3.75 -16.88
C GLN A 198 -9.84 -2.74 -18.03
N GLY A 199 -8.75 -2.05 -18.35
CA GLY A 199 -8.63 -1.21 -19.53
C GLY A 199 -7.19 -0.76 -19.76
N PHE A 200 -7.01 0.22 -20.65
CA PHE A 200 -5.69 0.68 -21.04
C PHE A 200 -5.09 1.61 -19.96
N PRO A 201 -3.92 1.29 -19.38
CA PRO A 201 -3.33 2.07 -18.28
C PRO A 201 -3.22 3.57 -18.58
N GLY A 202 -3.57 4.40 -17.58
CA GLY A 202 -3.56 5.86 -17.70
C GLY A 202 -4.73 6.46 -18.48
N SER A 203 -5.67 5.64 -18.97
CA SER A 203 -6.95 6.11 -19.54
C SER A 203 -7.97 6.42 -18.44
N ALA A 204 -9.12 6.94 -18.83
CA ALA A 204 -10.28 7.14 -17.96
C ALA A 204 -11.51 6.40 -18.51
N VAL A 205 -12.23 5.69 -17.63
CA VAL A 205 -13.46 4.93 -17.93
C VAL A 205 -14.70 5.77 -17.62
N ALA A 206 -15.64 5.76 -18.56
CA ALA A 206 -17.00 6.19 -18.34
C ALA A 206 -17.92 4.96 -18.26
N VAL A 207 -18.58 4.77 -17.11
CA VAL A 207 -19.58 3.72 -16.91
C VAL A 207 -20.95 4.26 -17.30
N VAL A 208 -21.67 3.51 -18.11
CA VAL A 208 -23.00 3.82 -18.62
C VAL A 208 -23.99 2.80 -18.06
N ILE A 209 -25.03 3.31 -17.38
CA ILE A 209 -26.10 2.55 -16.75
C ILE A 209 -27.40 2.90 -17.47
N ASP A 210 -28.08 1.89 -18.03
CA ASP A 210 -29.31 2.04 -18.81
C ASP A 210 -29.21 3.15 -19.88
N GLY A 211 -28.07 3.16 -20.58
CA GLY A 211 -27.79 4.11 -21.65
C GLY A 211 -27.37 5.51 -21.20
N THR A 212 -27.36 5.79 -19.90
CA THR A 212 -26.93 7.09 -19.34
C THR A 212 -25.60 6.96 -18.62
N THR A 213 -24.65 7.87 -18.88
CA THR A 213 -23.38 7.91 -18.14
C THR A 213 -23.65 8.19 -16.66
N ASP A 214 -23.11 7.34 -15.79
CA ASP A 214 -23.27 7.49 -14.34
C ASP A 214 -22.57 8.76 -13.83
N ALA A 215 -23.25 9.49 -12.94
CA ALA A 215 -22.77 10.79 -12.45
C ALA A 215 -21.49 10.71 -11.61
N ARG A 216 -21.19 9.55 -10.99
CA ARG A 216 -19.96 9.32 -10.22
C ARG A 216 -18.87 8.66 -11.07
N CYS A 217 -19.26 7.90 -12.08
CA CYS A 217 -18.36 7.08 -12.89
C CYS A 217 -18.18 7.62 -14.31
N GLY A 218 -18.14 8.94 -14.51
CA GLY A 218 -17.99 9.55 -15.84
C GLY A 218 -16.55 9.64 -16.36
N ALA A 219 -15.55 9.53 -15.49
CA ALA A 219 -14.12 9.61 -15.84
C ALA A 219 -13.24 8.95 -14.76
N VAL A 220 -13.42 7.64 -14.55
CA VAL A 220 -12.71 6.85 -13.54
C VAL A 220 -11.30 6.51 -14.04
N PRO A 221 -10.22 6.92 -13.35
CA PRO A 221 -8.87 6.64 -13.82
C PRO A 221 -8.57 5.13 -13.79
N ILE A 222 -7.90 4.65 -14.83
CA ILE A 222 -7.36 3.29 -14.92
C ILE A 222 -5.92 3.31 -14.40
N ASP A 223 -5.61 2.44 -13.45
CA ASP A 223 -4.29 2.40 -12.84
C ASP A 223 -3.19 1.87 -13.80
N GLY A 224 -1.95 1.88 -13.32
CA GLY A 224 -0.79 1.42 -14.11
C GLY A 224 -0.80 -0.07 -14.47
N GLN A 225 -1.66 -0.87 -13.83
CA GLN A 225 -1.85 -2.30 -14.08
C GLN A 225 -3.08 -2.58 -14.94
N GLY A 226 -3.83 -1.54 -15.32
CA GLY A 226 -5.02 -1.64 -16.15
C GLY A 226 -6.31 -1.80 -15.35
N PHE A 227 -6.29 -1.75 -14.02
CA PHE A 227 -7.48 -1.94 -13.19
C PHE A 227 -8.22 -0.63 -12.92
N TRP A 228 -9.54 -0.74 -12.81
CA TRP A 228 -10.40 0.36 -12.38
C TRP A 228 -11.59 -0.15 -11.57
N SER A 229 -12.10 0.69 -10.67
CA SER A 229 -13.36 0.43 -9.97
C SER A 229 -14.11 1.72 -9.69
N CYS A 230 -15.43 1.64 -9.63
CA CYS A 230 -16.27 2.77 -9.32
C CYS A 230 -17.53 2.36 -8.56
N ASN A 231 -17.88 3.14 -7.53
CA ASN A 231 -19.15 3.03 -6.84
C ASN A 231 -20.18 3.98 -7.49
N VAL A 232 -21.12 3.39 -8.22
CA VAL A 232 -22.10 4.11 -9.05
C VAL A 232 -23.06 4.97 -8.21
N ALA A 233 -23.72 5.95 -8.82
CA ALA A 233 -24.61 6.86 -8.13
C ALA A 233 -25.99 6.27 -7.80
N GLN A 234 -26.40 5.19 -8.47
CA GLN A 234 -27.74 4.59 -8.36
C GLN A 234 -28.11 4.19 -6.94
N SER A 235 -29.25 4.63 -6.41
CA SER A 235 -29.58 4.58 -4.98
C SER A 235 -30.03 3.23 -4.39
N SER A 236 -29.91 2.12 -5.13
CA SER A 236 -30.55 0.78 -4.94
C SER A 236 -31.90 0.62 -5.67
N GLY A 237 -32.28 -0.63 -6.00
CA GLY A 237 -33.66 -0.95 -6.38
C GLY A 237 -33.93 -1.58 -7.75
N GLY A 238 -32.94 -2.18 -8.43
CA GLY A 238 -33.25 -2.92 -9.66
C GLY A 238 -32.07 -3.57 -10.38
N PRO A 239 -32.37 -4.47 -11.34
CA PRO A 239 -31.42 -4.85 -12.36
C PRO A 239 -31.21 -3.67 -13.33
N PHE A 240 -29.94 -3.35 -13.58
CA PHE A 240 -29.51 -2.33 -14.52
C PHE A 240 -28.67 -2.95 -15.62
N THR A 241 -28.69 -2.37 -16.81
CA THR A 241 -27.72 -2.70 -17.85
C THR A 241 -26.50 -1.80 -17.74
N VAL A 242 -25.32 -2.38 -17.63
CA VAL A 242 -24.05 -1.68 -17.43
C VAL A 242 -23.11 -1.98 -18.59
N ARG A 243 -22.50 -0.93 -19.15
CA ARG A 243 -21.41 -1.00 -20.13
C ARG A 243 -20.41 0.11 -19.85
N ALA A 244 -19.19 -0.02 -20.34
CA ALA A 244 -18.12 0.94 -20.11
C ALA A 244 -17.42 1.33 -21.42
N GLN A 245 -16.90 2.54 -21.48
CA GLN A 245 -16.01 3.01 -22.56
C GLN A 245 -14.83 3.73 -21.92
N GLN A 246 -13.69 3.81 -22.62
CA GLN A 246 -12.51 4.49 -22.11
C GLN A 246 -12.04 5.59 -23.06
N SER A 247 -11.32 6.58 -22.52
CA SER A 247 -10.72 7.67 -23.27
C SER A 247 -9.33 7.98 -22.72
N ASN A 248 -8.44 8.44 -23.58
CA ASN A 248 -7.09 8.82 -23.20
C ASN A 248 -6.68 10.07 -23.97
N SER A 249 -6.27 11.13 -23.29
CA SER A 249 -5.91 12.40 -23.95
C SER A 249 -4.68 12.31 -24.84
N ALA A 250 -3.84 11.28 -24.66
CA ALA A 250 -2.65 11.03 -25.47
C ALA A 250 -2.91 10.07 -26.65
N ILE A 251 -4.12 9.50 -26.78
CA ILE A 251 -4.48 8.55 -27.86
C ILE A 251 -5.75 9.03 -28.54
N GLY A 252 -5.71 9.20 -29.86
CA GLY A 252 -6.87 9.55 -30.66
C GLY A 252 -7.48 10.91 -30.29
N ASP A 253 -6.66 11.85 -29.82
CA ASP A 253 -7.08 13.20 -29.38
C ASP A 253 -8.16 13.21 -28.28
N GLY A 254 -8.17 12.19 -27.40
CA GLY A 254 -9.19 12.08 -26.35
C GLY A 254 -10.52 11.50 -26.81
N ARG A 255 -10.61 10.97 -28.03
CA ARG A 255 -11.77 10.20 -28.49
C ARG A 255 -11.98 8.96 -27.62
N THR A 256 -13.22 8.52 -27.56
CA THR A 256 -13.63 7.37 -26.75
C THR A 256 -13.54 6.07 -27.55
N SER A 257 -13.19 4.99 -26.86
CA SER A 257 -13.28 3.63 -27.38
C SER A 257 -14.73 3.23 -27.72
N ALA A 258 -14.88 2.06 -28.35
CA ALA A 258 -16.15 1.35 -28.37
C ALA A 258 -16.59 0.98 -26.95
N PHE A 259 -17.88 0.65 -26.80
CA PHE A 259 -18.40 0.10 -25.55
C PHE A 259 -17.90 -1.32 -25.30
N SER A 260 -17.72 -1.65 -24.02
CA SER A 260 -17.58 -3.01 -23.54
C SER A 260 -18.83 -3.84 -23.84
N ASP A 261 -18.73 -5.15 -23.61
CA ASP A 261 -19.91 -5.99 -23.47
C ASP A 261 -20.85 -5.47 -22.38
N VAL A 262 -22.15 -5.74 -22.54
CA VAL A 262 -23.18 -5.38 -21.56
C VAL A 262 -23.18 -6.40 -20.42
N ARG A 263 -23.40 -5.89 -19.20
CA ARG A 263 -23.64 -6.67 -17.97
C ARG A 263 -25.00 -6.31 -17.39
N THR A 264 -25.67 -7.28 -16.78
CA THR A 264 -26.89 -7.06 -15.99
C THR A 264 -26.51 -7.04 -14.52
N VAL A 265 -26.75 -5.91 -13.84
CA VAL A 265 -26.28 -5.67 -12.48
C VAL A 265 -27.45 -5.33 -11.58
N THR A 266 -27.73 -6.16 -10.59
CA THR A 266 -28.70 -5.83 -9.56
C THR A 266 -28.01 -5.03 -8.46
N ILE A 267 -28.39 -3.76 -8.30
CA ILE A 267 -27.83 -2.92 -7.24
C ILE A 267 -28.73 -2.97 -6.02
N ASP A 268 -28.16 -3.49 -4.94
CA ASP A 268 -28.80 -3.63 -3.64
C ASP A 268 -27.89 -3.04 -2.55
N ARG A 269 -28.36 -1.98 -1.90
CA ARG A 269 -27.67 -1.29 -0.80
C ARG A 269 -28.43 -1.41 0.52
N ASP A 270 -29.48 -2.21 0.54
CA ASP A 270 -30.35 -2.33 1.69
C ASP A 270 -29.75 -3.38 2.61
N ALA A 271 -29.13 -2.90 3.70
CA ALA A 271 -28.53 -3.81 4.66
C ALA A 271 -29.59 -4.71 5.31
N PRO A 272 -29.30 -6.00 5.51
CA PRO A 272 -30.21 -6.90 6.19
C PRO A 272 -30.41 -6.44 7.65
N LEU A 273 -31.53 -6.80 8.26
CA LEU A 273 -31.77 -6.54 9.69
C LEU A 273 -30.76 -7.28 10.59
N ALA A 274 -30.78 -7.05 11.91
CA ALA A 274 -29.97 -7.87 12.81
C ALA A 274 -30.44 -9.34 12.75
N ALA A 275 -29.49 -10.29 12.69
CA ALA A 275 -29.80 -11.69 12.90
C ALA A 275 -30.32 -11.91 14.34
N VAL A 276 -31.21 -12.89 14.51
CA VAL A 276 -31.76 -13.24 15.83
C VAL A 276 -31.18 -14.58 16.25
N ILE A 277 -30.55 -14.63 17.43
CA ILE A 277 -30.13 -15.90 18.04
C ILE A 277 -31.30 -16.42 18.88
N THR A 278 -31.82 -17.59 18.51
CA THR A 278 -32.93 -18.26 19.22
C THR A 278 -32.44 -19.35 20.17
N ALA A 279 -31.26 -19.91 19.91
CA ALA A 279 -30.60 -20.86 20.80
C ALA A 279 -29.08 -20.66 20.80
N PRO A 280 -28.40 -20.77 21.96
CA PRO A 280 -28.99 -20.88 23.31
C PRO A 280 -29.67 -19.58 23.76
N ALA A 281 -30.56 -19.66 24.76
CA ALA A 281 -31.13 -18.45 25.38
C ALA A 281 -30.14 -17.80 26.36
N THR A 282 -30.27 -16.51 26.63
CA THR A 282 -29.45 -15.83 27.64
C THR A 282 -29.64 -16.45 29.03
N GLY A 283 -28.54 -16.69 29.73
CA GLY A 283 -28.49 -17.36 31.04
C GLY A 283 -28.39 -18.88 30.94
N THR A 284 -28.46 -19.46 29.74
CA THR A 284 -28.35 -20.91 29.55
C THR A 284 -26.99 -21.41 30.00
N ARG A 285 -27.01 -22.57 30.66
CA ARG A 285 -25.82 -23.33 31.00
C ARG A 285 -25.67 -24.48 30.03
N VAL A 286 -24.59 -24.51 29.28
CA VAL A 286 -24.34 -25.49 28.22
C VAL A 286 -23.29 -26.47 28.73
N VAL A 287 -23.63 -27.75 28.66
CA VAL A 287 -22.75 -28.86 29.06
C VAL A 287 -22.32 -29.71 27.88
N ASP A 288 -22.98 -29.54 26.72
CA ASP A 288 -22.71 -30.28 25.50
C ASP A 288 -21.63 -29.57 24.66
N ASP A 289 -20.68 -30.35 24.14
CA ASP A 289 -19.69 -29.94 23.14
C ASP A 289 -19.94 -30.82 21.88
N PRO A 290 -20.27 -30.23 20.71
CA PRO A 290 -20.22 -28.81 20.38
C PRO A 290 -21.45 -28.00 20.80
N LEU A 291 -21.24 -26.73 21.13
CA LEU A 291 -22.30 -25.73 21.33
C LEU A 291 -23.01 -25.48 20.00
N VAL A 292 -24.31 -25.78 19.92
CA VAL A 292 -25.14 -25.42 18.76
C VAL A 292 -25.77 -24.05 18.97
N VAL A 293 -25.45 -23.11 18.09
CA VAL A 293 -26.07 -21.78 18.00
C VAL A 293 -27.03 -21.78 16.82
N ALA A 294 -28.28 -21.43 17.05
CA ALA A 294 -29.30 -21.37 16.01
C ALA A 294 -30.09 -20.07 16.10
N GLY A 295 -30.69 -19.68 14.97
CA GLY A 295 -31.38 -18.42 14.86
C GLY A 295 -32.18 -18.23 13.58
N SER A 296 -32.65 -17.01 13.39
CA SER A 296 -33.26 -16.54 12.15
C SER A 296 -32.47 -15.40 11.51
N GLY A 297 -32.65 -15.25 10.20
CA GLY A 297 -31.96 -14.26 9.38
C GLY A 297 -32.63 -14.11 8.02
N GLU A 298 -32.05 -13.29 7.16
CA GLU A 298 -32.51 -13.10 5.78
C GLU A 298 -32.10 -14.29 4.91
N ASN A 299 -33.04 -14.82 4.11
CA ASN A 299 -32.79 -16.03 3.32
C ASN A 299 -31.69 -15.81 2.27
N GLY A 300 -30.71 -16.71 2.21
CA GLY A 300 -29.54 -16.57 1.33
C GLY A 300 -28.43 -15.66 1.87
N ALA A 301 -28.66 -14.95 2.98
CA ALA A 301 -27.61 -14.22 3.69
C ALA A 301 -26.65 -15.19 4.40
N ASN A 302 -25.42 -14.75 4.58
CA ASN A 302 -24.41 -15.45 5.36
C ASN A 302 -24.35 -14.90 6.79
N ILE A 303 -24.36 -15.78 7.79
CA ILE A 303 -24.32 -15.47 9.22
C ILE A 303 -22.93 -15.80 9.75
N ASP A 304 -22.26 -14.80 10.33
CA ASP A 304 -21.03 -14.98 11.10
C ASP A 304 -21.33 -14.93 12.60
N VAL A 305 -21.06 -16.03 13.30
CA VAL A 305 -21.27 -16.19 14.74
C VAL A 305 -19.96 -15.96 15.49
N TYR A 306 -20.01 -15.10 16.49
CA TYR A 306 -18.89 -14.72 17.34
C TYR A 306 -19.10 -15.22 18.77
N LEU A 307 -18.06 -15.80 19.35
CA LEU A 307 -17.96 -16.12 20.78
C LEU A 307 -16.89 -15.21 21.40
N ASP A 308 -17.26 -14.40 22.39
CA ASP A 308 -16.38 -13.42 23.05
C ASP A 308 -15.69 -12.48 22.04
N ASN A 309 -16.44 -12.04 21.02
CA ASN A 309 -15.99 -11.22 19.88
C ASN A 309 -14.96 -11.90 18.97
N VAL A 310 -14.78 -13.21 19.07
CA VAL A 310 -13.95 -14.01 18.17
C VAL A 310 -14.86 -14.77 17.20
N PRO A 311 -14.66 -14.67 15.86
CA PRO A 311 -15.45 -15.44 14.91
C PRO A 311 -15.20 -16.93 15.13
N LYS A 312 -16.29 -17.70 15.24
CA LYS A 312 -16.24 -19.13 15.50
C LYS A 312 -16.91 -19.95 14.42
N CYS A 313 -17.89 -19.37 13.73
CA CYS A 313 -18.59 -20.06 12.67
C CYS A 313 -19.15 -19.10 11.62
N SER A 314 -19.29 -19.61 10.40
CA SER A 314 -20.06 -18.99 9.32
C SER A 314 -21.08 -20.00 8.76
N THR A 315 -22.32 -19.57 8.48
CA THR A 315 -23.37 -20.44 7.90
C THR A 315 -24.34 -19.63 7.05
N VAL A 316 -24.98 -20.25 6.06
CA VAL A 316 -25.98 -19.59 5.20
C VAL A 316 -27.37 -19.77 5.78
N VAL A 317 -28.18 -18.72 5.76
CA VAL A 317 -29.59 -18.80 6.13
C VAL A 317 -30.37 -19.52 5.05
N SER A 318 -31.08 -20.57 5.45
CA SER A 318 -32.00 -21.31 4.58
C SER A 318 -33.39 -21.34 5.19
N SER A 319 -34.39 -21.02 4.37
CA SER A 319 -35.80 -20.91 4.79
C SER A 319 -35.98 -20.00 6.02
N GLY A 320 -35.22 -18.90 6.06
CA GLY A 320 -35.25 -17.91 7.15
C GLY A 320 -34.61 -18.36 8.47
N THR A 321 -34.01 -19.55 8.52
CA THR A 321 -33.36 -20.11 9.71
C THR A 321 -31.92 -20.47 9.45
N TRP A 322 -31.11 -20.49 10.50
CA TRP A 322 -29.71 -20.91 10.44
C TRP A 322 -29.32 -21.66 11.70
N SER A 323 -28.30 -22.51 11.59
CA SER A 323 -27.72 -23.24 12.70
C SER A 323 -26.23 -23.43 12.46
N CYS A 324 -25.45 -23.37 13.54
CA CYS A 324 -24.05 -23.70 13.52
C CYS A 324 -23.54 -24.31 14.84
N ALA A 325 -22.67 -25.31 14.74
CA ALA A 325 -21.96 -25.91 15.86
C ALA A 325 -20.58 -25.27 16.09
N ILE A 326 -20.25 -24.97 17.36
CA ILE A 326 -18.97 -24.43 17.82
C ILE A 326 -18.35 -25.43 18.80
N GLY A 327 -17.21 -26.01 18.45
CA GLY A 327 -16.49 -26.97 19.30
C GLY A 327 -15.32 -26.37 20.09
N GLY A 328 -14.86 -27.10 21.12
CA GLY A 328 -13.61 -26.80 21.81
C GLY A 328 -13.65 -25.51 22.61
N ILE A 329 -14.72 -25.30 23.37
CA ILE A 329 -14.94 -24.09 24.17
C ILE A 329 -14.57 -24.36 25.63
N ASP A 330 -13.65 -23.58 26.20
CA ASP A 330 -13.33 -23.76 27.63
C ASP A 330 -14.51 -23.33 28.52
N ASP A 331 -14.66 -24.03 29.64
CA ASP A 331 -15.60 -23.73 30.72
C ASP A 331 -15.54 -22.25 31.16
N GLY A 332 -16.70 -21.71 31.53
CA GLY A 332 -16.83 -20.34 32.03
C GLY A 332 -17.93 -19.54 31.37
N ALA A 333 -18.07 -18.28 31.78
CA ALA A 333 -19.03 -17.35 31.19
C ALA A 333 -18.58 -16.93 29.79
N ARG A 334 -19.48 -17.05 28.81
CA ARG A 334 -19.25 -16.71 27.40
C ARG A 334 -20.34 -15.79 26.87
N SER A 335 -20.03 -15.06 25.82
CA SER A 335 -20.96 -14.18 25.11
C SER A 335 -21.02 -14.54 23.63
N ILE A 336 -22.23 -14.65 23.08
CA ILE A 336 -22.47 -14.97 21.67
C ILE A 336 -23.13 -13.75 21.01
N THR A 337 -22.63 -13.40 19.82
CA THR A 337 -23.28 -12.45 18.90
C THR A 337 -23.24 -13.02 17.48
N ALA A 338 -24.13 -12.55 16.62
CA ALA A 338 -24.17 -12.91 15.20
C ALA A 338 -24.31 -11.65 14.34
N ILE A 339 -23.65 -11.63 13.18
CA ILE A 339 -23.80 -10.60 12.16
C ILE A 339 -24.20 -11.30 10.86
N GLN A 340 -25.11 -10.70 10.09
CA GLN A 340 -25.49 -11.25 8.79
C GLN A 340 -25.08 -10.34 7.64
N ARG A 341 -24.73 -10.96 6.52
CA ARG A 341 -24.34 -10.32 5.27
C ARG A 341 -25.19 -10.86 4.12
N ASP A 342 -25.88 -10.00 3.39
CA ASP A 342 -26.73 -10.41 2.26
C ASP A 342 -25.90 -10.84 1.02
N ALA A 343 -26.60 -11.19 -0.06
CA ALA A 343 -25.99 -11.62 -1.32
C ALA A 343 -25.27 -10.48 -2.07
N ALA A 344 -25.70 -9.23 -1.89
CA ALA A 344 -25.08 -8.04 -2.47
C ALA A 344 -23.78 -7.67 -1.75
N GLY A 345 -23.65 -8.09 -0.50
CA GLY A 345 -22.53 -7.86 0.39
C GLY A 345 -22.77 -6.80 1.46
N ASN A 346 -24.01 -6.33 1.68
CA ASN A 346 -24.32 -5.41 2.76
C ASN A 346 -24.31 -6.14 4.11
N PHE A 347 -23.79 -5.49 5.14
CA PHE A 347 -23.74 -6.02 6.50
C PHE A 347 -24.87 -5.45 7.36
N GLY A 348 -25.60 -6.33 8.03
CA GLY A 348 -26.58 -5.94 9.04
C GLY A 348 -25.95 -5.58 10.38
N PRO A 349 -26.73 -4.96 11.29
CA PRO A 349 -26.29 -4.74 12.67
C PRO A 349 -26.06 -6.08 13.41
N ALA A 350 -25.23 -6.05 14.44
CA ALA A 350 -25.03 -7.21 15.31
C ALA A 350 -26.31 -7.59 16.05
N SER A 351 -26.49 -8.89 16.27
CA SER A 351 -27.57 -9.43 17.10
C SER A 351 -27.50 -8.92 18.54
N ALA A 352 -28.58 -9.12 19.30
CA ALA A 352 -28.50 -9.02 20.75
C ALA A 352 -27.43 -9.98 21.31
N VAL A 353 -26.73 -9.55 22.36
CA VAL A 353 -25.69 -10.36 23.02
C VAL A 353 -26.37 -11.44 23.87
N VAL A 354 -26.08 -12.71 23.56
CA VAL A 354 -26.52 -13.87 24.34
C VAL A 354 -25.43 -14.28 25.31
N LYS A 355 -25.68 -14.18 26.62
CA LYS A 355 -24.72 -14.61 27.65
C LYS A 355 -25.01 -16.04 28.07
N ILE A 356 -24.02 -16.90 28.08
CA ILE A 356 -24.13 -18.30 28.52
C ILE A 356 -23.01 -18.68 29.49
N THR A 357 -23.12 -19.85 30.12
CA THR A 357 -22.04 -20.47 30.89
C THR A 357 -21.76 -21.85 30.36
N ILE A 358 -20.51 -22.14 30.00
CA ILE A 358 -20.04 -23.48 29.60
C ILE A 358 -19.55 -24.23 30.85
N GLY A 359 -19.91 -25.50 30.98
CA GLY A 359 -19.33 -26.43 31.96
C GLY A 359 -20.34 -27.11 32.90
N ALA A 360 -19.92 -28.19 33.56
CA ALA A 360 -20.75 -29.00 34.46
C ALA A 360 -21.14 -28.26 35.75
N ALA A 361 -22.33 -28.53 36.30
CA ALA A 361 -22.79 -27.84 37.52
C ALA A 361 -21.83 -28.17 38.65
N ALA A 362 -21.51 -27.17 39.49
CA ALA A 362 -20.75 -27.44 40.69
C ALA A 362 -21.49 -28.55 41.46
N THR A 363 -20.91 -29.75 41.51
CA THR A 363 -21.42 -30.83 42.33
C THR A 363 -21.34 -30.34 43.76
N THR A 364 -22.49 -29.98 44.36
CA THR A 364 -22.57 -29.86 45.81
C THR A 364 -22.11 -31.20 46.36
N ALA A 365 -21.02 -31.18 47.14
CA ALA A 365 -20.47 -32.38 47.76
C ALA A 365 -21.60 -33.16 48.48
N PRO A 366 -21.64 -34.50 48.35
CA PRO A 366 -22.68 -35.29 49.02
C PRO A 366 -22.61 -35.05 50.53
N GLY A 367 -23.71 -34.55 51.11
CA GLY A 367 -23.88 -34.51 52.54
C GLY A 367 -23.76 -35.91 53.12
N THR A 368 -23.01 -36.03 54.22
CA THR A 368 -22.80 -37.23 55.02
C THR A 368 -24.11 -37.97 55.31
N PRO A 369 -24.20 -39.31 55.11
CA PRO A 369 -25.44 -40.05 55.29
C PRO A 369 -25.72 -40.29 56.78
N THR A 370 -26.98 -40.08 57.20
CA THR A 370 -27.55 -40.65 58.43
C THR A 370 -28.31 -41.93 58.06
N PRO A 371 -28.21 -43.02 58.83
CA PRO A 371 -28.69 -44.34 58.41
C PRO A 371 -30.19 -44.54 58.70
N THR A 372 -30.71 -45.70 58.26
CA THR A 372 -31.90 -46.48 58.75
C THR A 372 -32.94 -46.72 57.63
N PRO A 373 -33.67 -47.86 57.57
CA PRO A 373 -33.28 -49.27 57.38
C PRO A 373 -34.06 -50.00 56.23
N THR A 374 -33.56 -51.18 55.86
CA THR A 374 -34.20 -52.40 55.26
C THR A 374 -35.54 -52.36 54.46
N ALA A 375 -35.41 -52.57 53.13
CA ALA A 375 -36.06 -53.52 52.16
C ALA A 375 -37.56 -53.97 52.33
N PRO A 376 -38.35 -54.17 51.22
CA PRO A 376 -38.10 -55.24 50.23
C PRO A 376 -38.35 -54.94 48.71
N ARG A 377 -37.99 -55.96 47.92
CA ARG A 377 -37.74 -56.21 46.47
C ARG A 377 -39.03 -56.75 45.71
N PRO A 378 -39.12 -57.02 44.37
CA PRO A 378 -38.78 -56.32 43.08
C PRO A 378 -39.91 -56.35 41.98
N GLU A 379 -39.56 -55.84 40.76
CA GLU A 379 -39.97 -56.25 39.38
C GLU A 379 -41.26 -55.68 38.73
N PRO A 380 -41.40 -55.67 37.37
CA PRO A 380 -40.41 -55.61 36.27
C PRO A 380 -40.71 -54.53 35.19
N ILE A 381 -39.76 -54.37 34.26
CA ILE A 381 -39.76 -53.50 33.07
C ILE A 381 -40.82 -53.92 32.03
N PRO A 382 -41.34 -53.00 31.19
CA PRO A 382 -41.66 -53.36 29.81
C PRO A 382 -40.89 -52.54 28.75
N THR A 383 -40.48 -53.29 27.74
CA THR A 383 -39.83 -52.96 26.46
C THR A 383 -40.75 -52.13 25.53
N PRO A 384 -40.21 -51.27 24.63
CA PRO A 384 -41.02 -50.50 23.68
C PRO A 384 -41.55 -51.32 22.49
N VAL A 385 -42.73 -50.92 22.00
CA VAL A 385 -43.43 -51.45 20.81
C VAL A 385 -43.03 -50.64 19.56
N PRO A 386 -42.79 -51.26 18.38
CA PRO A 386 -42.49 -50.57 17.13
C PRO A 386 -43.76 -50.31 16.28
N VAL A 387 -43.79 -49.19 15.55
CA VAL A 387 -44.85 -48.82 14.58
C VAL A 387 -44.18 -48.13 13.35
N PRO A 388 -44.70 -48.31 12.12
CA PRO A 388 -43.90 -48.74 10.95
C PRO A 388 -43.59 -47.67 9.89
N GLU A 389 -42.73 -48.06 8.95
CA GLU A 389 -42.39 -47.41 7.68
C GLU A 389 -43.59 -47.00 6.82
N PRO A 390 -43.45 -45.95 5.98
CA PRO A 390 -44.12 -45.88 4.69
C PRO A 390 -43.18 -46.25 3.53
N SER A 391 -43.77 -46.99 2.59
CA SER A 391 -43.22 -47.52 1.34
C SER A 391 -42.73 -46.46 0.35
N ALA A 392 -41.57 -46.78 -0.23
CA ALA A 392 -41.22 -46.85 -1.65
C ALA A 392 -42.06 -46.09 -2.71
N GLU A 393 -41.37 -45.23 -3.45
CA GLU A 393 -41.64 -44.97 -4.87
C GLU A 393 -40.32 -45.03 -5.68
N ALA A 394 -40.44 -45.42 -6.94
CA ALA A 394 -39.48 -46.16 -7.78
C ALA A 394 -38.26 -45.35 -8.33
N PRO A 395 -37.20 -46.03 -8.83
CA PRO A 395 -35.98 -45.37 -9.27
C PRO A 395 -36.07 -44.88 -10.73
N VAL A 396 -35.68 -43.62 -10.95
CA VAL A 396 -35.43 -43.08 -12.30
C VAL A 396 -33.94 -43.24 -12.60
N VAL A 397 -33.64 -43.93 -13.71
CA VAL A 397 -32.31 -44.15 -14.28
C VAL A 397 -31.76 -42.83 -14.85
N PRO A 398 -30.49 -42.44 -14.61
CA PRO A 398 -29.87 -41.31 -15.29
C PRO A 398 -29.30 -41.75 -16.66
N PRO A 399 -29.36 -40.90 -17.71
CA PRO A 399 -28.58 -41.14 -18.92
C PRO A 399 -27.12 -40.70 -18.74
N GLU A 400 -26.24 -41.43 -19.42
CA GLU A 400 -24.78 -41.34 -19.42
C GLU A 400 -24.22 -39.98 -19.85
N GLU A 401 -23.01 -39.74 -19.34
CA GLU A 401 -22.08 -38.67 -19.64
C GLU A 401 -21.78 -38.53 -21.15
N THR A 402 -21.82 -37.29 -21.64
CA THR A 402 -21.00 -36.86 -22.77
C THR A 402 -19.97 -35.86 -22.29
N THR A 403 -18.71 -36.18 -22.53
CA THR A 403 -17.50 -35.46 -22.13
C THR A 403 -17.32 -34.15 -22.89
N GLY A 404 -17.24 -33.03 -22.16
CA GLY A 404 -16.85 -31.70 -22.61
C GLY A 404 -16.38 -30.86 -21.41
N PRO A 405 -15.43 -29.92 -21.55
CA PRO A 405 -14.78 -29.26 -20.42
C PRO A 405 -15.79 -28.40 -19.63
N PRO A 406 -15.67 -28.31 -18.29
CA PRO A 406 -16.73 -27.77 -17.45
C PRO A 406 -16.87 -26.26 -17.62
N ASN A 407 -18.05 -25.85 -18.06
CA ASN A 407 -18.60 -24.52 -17.79
C ASN A 407 -18.80 -24.40 -16.28
N THR A 408 -18.04 -23.53 -15.62
CA THR A 408 -18.23 -23.22 -14.19
C THR A 408 -19.33 -22.18 -14.00
N ASP A 409 -20.37 -22.68 -13.36
CA ASP A 409 -21.53 -21.99 -12.77
C ASP A 409 -21.09 -21.00 -11.68
N TRP A 410 -21.76 -19.85 -11.58
CA TRP A 410 -21.38 -18.74 -10.68
C TRP A 410 -22.33 -18.63 -9.48
N SER A 411 -22.14 -19.51 -8.51
CA SER A 411 -22.29 -19.13 -7.10
C SER A 411 -21.05 -18.32 -6.67
N LEU A 412 -21.13 -17.57 -5.56
CA LEU A 412 -20.04 -16.87 -4.83
C LEU A 412 -18.64 -17.45 -5.06
N PRO A 413 -17.53 -16.65 -4.97
CA PRO A 413 -16.19 -17.22 -4.98
C PRO A 413 -16.16 -18.39 -4.01
N VAL A 414 -15.91 -19.58 -4.55
CA VAL A 414 -15.88 -20.79 -3.75
C VAL A 414 -14.90 -20.50 -2.61
N PRO A 415 -15.18 -20.89 -1.35
CA PRO A 415 -14.21 -20.75 -0.25
C PRO A 415 -12.81 -21.29 -0.62
N GLY A 416 -12.72 -22.18 -1.62
CA GLY A 416 -11.48 -22.60 -2.26
C GLY A 416 -10.66 -21.49 -2.94
N GLU A 417 -11.25 -20.53 -3.66
CA GLU A 417 -10.48 -19.46 -4.37
C GLU A 417 -9.88 -18.43 -3.40
N ALA A 418 -10.64 -18.06 -2.37
CA ALA A 418 -10.15 -17.20 -1.29
C ALA A 418 -9.04 -17.86 -0.45
N LEU A 419 -8.89 -19.19 -0.55
CA LEU A 419 -7.85 -20.00 0.09
C LEU A 419 -6.70 -20.41 -0.85
N THR A 420 -6.80 -20.20 -2.17
CA THR A 420 -5.78 -20.62 -3.15
C THR A 420 -4.99 -19.46 -3.75
N ASN A 421 -5.42 -18.20 -3.54
CA ASN A 421 -4.78 -17.03 -4.13
C ASN A 421 -3.48 -16.54 -3.42
N TRP A 422 -2.80 -17.43 -2.69
CA TRP A 422 -1.52 -17.21 -2.01
C TRP A 422 -0.40 -16.65 -2.90
N GLY A 423 -0.50 -16.83 -4.22
CA GLY A 423 0.47 -16.31 -5.20
C GLY A 423 0.10 -14.97 -5.82
N THR A 424 -1.11 -14.46 -5.61
CA THR A 424 -1.58 -13.22 -6.24
C THR A 424 -1.10 -11.99 -5.46
N PRO A 425 -0.58 -10.95 -6.11
CA PRO A 425 -0.20 -9.71 -5.42
C PRO A 425 -1.37 -9.06 -4.69
N THR A 426 -1.10 -8.42 -3.55
CA THR A 426 -2.10 -7.62 -2.83
C THR A 426 -2.22 -6.18 -3.34
N GLY A 427 -1.33 -5.77 -4.27
CA GLY A 427 -1.19 -4.38 -4.68
C GLY A 427 -0.44 -3.51 -3.65
N PHE A 428 -0.08 -4.03 -2.47
CA PHE A 428 0.70 -3.28 -1.49
C PHE A 428 2.10 -2.93 -2.02
N GLY A 429 2.41 -1.63 -2.13
CA GLY A 429 3.67 -1.15 -2.69
C GLY A 429 3.70 -1.04 -4.22
N SER A 430 2.64 -1.39 -4.94
CA SER A 430 2.54 -1.27 -6.40
C SER A 430 2.70 0.19 -6.90
N ASN A 431 2.24 1.15 -6.09
CA ASN A 431 2.31 2.59 -6.38
C ASN A 431 3.67 3.22 -6.02
N LEU A 432 4.67 2.45 -5.56
CA LEU A 432 6.03 2.96 -5.36
C LEU A 432 6.65 3.34 -6.71
N ALA A 433 7.12 4.59 -6.83
CA ALA A 433 7.78 5.06 -8.05
C ALA A 433 8.99 4.18 -8.39
N GLY A 434 9.11 3.72 -9.64
CA GLY A 434 10.24 2.91 -10.11
C GLY A 434 11.43 3.76 -10.55
N PHE A 435 12.62 3.13 -10.61
CA PHE A 435 13.88 3.76 -11.00
C PHE A 435 13.97 4.13 -12.50
N THR A 436 13.09 3.55 -13.33
CA THR A 436 13.20 3.55 -14.81
C THR A 436 12.30 4.58 -15.50
N ARG A 437 11.51 5.37 -14.76
CA ARG A 437 10.76 6.49 -15.36
C ARG A 437 11.70 7.69 -15.44
N GLY A 438 12.00 8.10 -16.67
CA GLY A 438 12.96 9.15 -17.01
C GLY A 438 12.86 10.40 -16.14
N GLU A 439 14.01 10.90 -15.74
CA GLU A 439 14.22 12.05 -14.87
C GLU A 439 13.65 13.34 -15.50
N ASP A 440 12.41 13.68 -15.17
CA ASP A 440 11.93 15.03 -15.37
C ASP A 440 12.61 15.96 -14.36
N ARG A 441 13.36 16.95 -14.85
CA ARG A 441 13.97 18.03 -14.04
C ARG A 441 12.94 18.80 -13.19
N ALA A 442 11.65 18.62 -13.37
CA ALA A 442 10.60 19.21 -12.54
C ALA A 442 10.45 18.54 -11.15
N GLY A 443 10.81 17.26 -11.00
CA GLY A 443 10.55 16.46 -9.78
C GLY A 443 11.46 16.76 -8.58
N TRP A 444 12.67 17.29 -8.81
CA TRP A 444 13.59 17.62 -7.70
C TRP A 444 13.23 18.95 -7.04
N TYR A 445 12.74 19.94 -7.80
CA TYR A 445 12.26 21.20 -7.25
C TYR A 445 11.05 20.99 -6.34
N THR A 446 10.09 20.15 -6.75
CA THR A 446 8.93 19.81 -5.91
C THR A 446 9.36 19.10 -4.63
N SER A 447 10.34 18.18 -4.71
CA SER A 447 10.90 17.50 -3.54
C SER A 447 11.54 18.49 -2.54
N LEU A 448 12.29 19.48 -3.04
CA LEU A 448 12.85 20.54 -2.20
C LEU A 448 11.76 21.42 -1.55
N VAL A 449 10.76 21.82 -2.33
CA VAL A 449 9.64 22.63 -1.82
C VAL A 449 8.88 21.86 -0.75
N LEU A 450 8.56 20.59 -0.96
CA LEU A 450 7.89 19.73 0.02
C LEU A 450 8.74 19.53 1.28
N ALA A 451 10.05 19.40 1.16
CA ALA A 451 10.94 19.31 2.31
C ALA A 451 10.95 20.60 3.15
N VAL A 452 10.96 21.76 2.49
CA VAL A 452 10.84 23.06 3.17
C VAL A 452 9.46 23.22 3.80
N LEU A 453 8.39 22.82 3.11
CA LEU A 453 7.03 22.83 3.65
C LEU A 453 6.91 21.91 4.88
N PHE A 454 7.49 20.71 4.86
CA PHE A 454 7.53 19.84 6.03
C PHE A 454 8.24 20.49 7.21
N LEU A 455 9.39 21.14 6.96
CA LEU A 455 10.12 21.86 8.00
C LEU A 455 9.29 23.01 8.60
N VAL A 456 8.64 23.81 7.76
CA VAL A 456 7.91 25.04 8.16
C VAL A 456 6.51 24.75 8.70
N LEU A 457 5.80 23.76 8.18
CA LEU A 457 4.41 23.45 8.56
C LEU A 457 4.32 22.35 9.62
N VAL A 458 5.31 21.47 9.74
CA VAL A 458 5.25 20.34 10.67
C VAL A 458 6.35 20.44 11.73
N ALA A 459 7.63 20.37 11.33
CA ALA A 459 8.73 20.20 12.29
C ALA A 459 8.93 21.42 13.21
N PHE A 460 8.89 22.64 12.65
CA PHE A 460 9.04 23.87 13.42
C PHE A 460 7.81 24.21 14.28
N PRO A 461 6.57 24.15 13.78
CA PRO A 461 5.39 24.40 14.62
C PRO A 461 5.25 23.37 15.74
N LEU A 462 5.60 22.10 15.48
CA LEU A 462 5.62 21.07 16.52
C LEU A 462 6.62 21.40 17.63
N ARG A 463 7.80 21.97 17.30
CA ARG A 463 8.75 22.47 18.30
C ARG A 463 8.12 23.56 19.17
N LEU A 464 7.42 24.53 18.56
CA LEU A 464 6.72 25.59 19.28
C LEU A 464 5.66 25.01 20.21
N LEU A 465 4.82 24.11 19.71
CA LEU A 465 3.77 23.45 20.49
C LEU A 465 4.35 22.69 21.69
N VAL A 466 5.42 21.91 21.49
CA VAL A 466 6.08 21.16 22.57
C VAL A 466 6.68 22.09 23.62
N SER A 467 7.27 23.21 23.19
CA SER A 467 7.79 24.22 24.12
C SER A 467 6.69 24.90 24.93
N ALA A 468 5.53 25.15 24.33
CA ALA A 468 4.37 25.75 25.01
C ALA A 468 3.79 24.78 26.05
N LEU A 469 3.69 23.49 25.71
CA LEU A 469 3.09 22.47 26.56
C LEU A 469 4.04 21.88 27.61
N HIS A 470 5.34 22.22 27.55
CA HIS A 470 6.35 21.69 28.47
C HIS A 470 6.01 22.03 29.93
N GLY A 471 5.91 21.01 30.78
CA GLY A 471 5.55 21.18 32.20
C GLY A 471 4.05 21.43 32.48
N ARG A 472 3.23 21.65 31.45
CA ARG A 472 1.78 21.96 31.60
C ARG A 472 0.88 20.74 31.47
N LEU A 473 1.29 19.77 30.64
CA LEU A 473 0.57 18.51 30.50
C LEU A 473 0.85 17.62 31.72
N ARG A 474 -0.08 17.58 32.68
CA ARG A 474 -0.12 16.51 33.68
C ARG A 474 -0.32 15.20 32.92
N ARG A 475 0.57 14.21 33.08
CA ARG A 475 0.33 12.86 32.56
C ARG A 475 -1.01 12.39 33.16
N PRO A 476 -2.07 12.19 32.36
CA PRO A 476 -3.23 11.50 32.90
C PRO A 476 -2.71 10.12 33.26
N ALA A 477 -2.65 9.78 34.55
CA ALA A 477 -2.56 8.36 34.89
C ALA A 477 -3.81 7.77 34.26
N ALA A 478 -3.61 6.86 33.29
CA ALA A 478 -4.68 6.21 32.57
C ALA A 478 -5.48 5.36 33.56
N ASN A 479 -6.43 6.00 34.26
CA ASN A 479 -7.45 5.34 35.06
C ASN A 479 -8.58 4.95 34.10
N ILE A 480 -8.28 4.08 33.14
CA ILE A 480 -9.26 3.62 32.15
C ILE A 480 -10.22 2.59 32.77
N TRP A 481 -9.82 1.98 33.90
CA TRP A 481 -10.67 1.13 34.73
C TRP A 481 -10.56 1.61 36.17
N GLY A 482 -11.69 2.00 36.78
CA GLY A 482 -11.79 2.69 38.08
C GLY A 482 -11.34 1.92 39.32
N ARG A 483 -10.16 1.28 39.30
CA ARG A 483 -9.60 0.50 40.42
C ARG A 483 -8.19 0.87 40.86
N ASN A 484 -7.63 1.99 40.40
CA ASN A 484 -6.38 2.51 40.97
C ASN A 484 -6.68 3.52 42.08
N ARG A 485 -6.71 3.03 43.33
CA ARG A 485 -6.58 3.90 44.52
C ARG A 485 -5.24 4.61 44.44
N ARG A 486 -5.28 5.94 44.44
CA ARG A 486 -4.14 6.75 44.85
C ARG A 486 -4.20 6.88 46.36
N ASP A 487 -3.04 6.85 46.99
CA ASP A 487 -2.78 6.86 48.44
C ASP A 487 -2.88 5.50 49.13
N VAL A 488 -1.74 4.79 49.20
CA VAL A 488 -1.12 4.32 50.45
C VAL A 488 0.38 4.11 50.15
N THR A 489 1.25 4.60 51.02
CA THR A 489 2.68 4.24 51.15
C THR A 489 2.96 2.79 50.72
N VAL A 490 3.55 2.62 49.54
CA VAL A 490 4.00 1.31 49.07
C VAL A 490 5.31 0.98 49.81
N PRO A 491 5.38 -0.11 50.60
CA PRO A 491 6.66 -0.59 51.11
C PRO A 491 7.59 -0.93 49.94
N VAL A 492 8.87 -0.60 50.08
CA VAL A 492 9.94 -0.58 49.06
C VAL A 492 10.26 -1.95 48.41
N THR A 493 9.38 -2.94 48.47
CA THR A 493 9.70 -4.34 48.14
C THR A 493 8.88 -4.99 47.01
N GLU A 494 7.89 -4.35 46.40
CA GLU A 494 7.27 -4.88 45.17
C GLU A 494 7.97 -4.32 43.93
N VAL A 495 9.08 -4.97 43.55
CA VAL A 495 9.66 -4.83 42.21
C VAL A 495 8.65 -5.42 41.22
N PRO A 496 8.08 -4.64 40.28
CA PRO A 496 7.21 -5.19 39.24
C PRO A 496 7.92 -6.33 38.53
N ARG A 497 7.26 -7.50 38.40
CA ARG A 497 7.83 -8.63 37.66
C ARG A 497 8.26 -8.13 36.28
N PRO A 498 9.51 -8.36 35.85
CA PRO A 498 9.94 -7.90 34.54
C PRO A 498 9.08 -8.60 33.49
N VAL A 499 8.27 -7.82 32.77
CA VAL A 499 7.56 -8.31 31.59
C VAL A 499 8.62 -8.91 30.67
N ASN A 500 8.38 -10.12 30.17
CA ASN A 500 9.33 -10.77 29.27
C ASN A 500 9.69 -9.80 28.14
N ALA A 501 10.98 -9.52 27.97
CA ALA A 501 11.48 -8.54 26.99
C ALA A 501 11.02 -8.88 25.57
N TRP A 502 10.82 -10.17 25.28
CA TRP A 502 10.26 -10.63 24.01
C TRP A 502 8.79 -10.23 23.83
N LEU A 503 7.94 -10.42 24.83
CA LEU A 503 6.53 -9.99 24.78
C LEU A 503 6.41 -8.46 24.67
N ALA A 504 7.29 -7.73 25.36
CA ALA A 504 7.35 -6.27 25.29
C ALA A 504 7.74 -5.74 23.90
N ALA A 505 8.39 -6.55 23.06
CA ALA A 505 8.73 -6.21 21.68
C ALA A 505 7.75 -6.79 20.65
N ALA A 506 7.26 -8.01 20.86
CA ALA A 506 6.40 -8.73 19.93
C ALA A 506 4.99 -8.12 19.83
N VAL A 507 4.37 -7.75 20.96
CA VAL A 507 3.01 -7.21 20.98
C VAL A 507 2.90 -5.90 20.19
N PRO A 508 3.77 -4.91 20.38
CA PRO A 508 3.66 -3.67 19.62
C PRO A 508 4.04 -3.84 18.15
N LEU A 509 4.94 -4.77 17.82
CA LEU A 509 5.30 -5.07 16.44
C LEU A 509 4.13 -5.73 15.70
N ALA A 510 3.42 -6.65 16.35
CA ALA A 510 2.19 -7.23 15.80
C ALA A 510 1.09 -6.18 15.64
N ALA A 511 0.93 -5.27 16.61
CA ALA A 511 -0.01 -4.16 16.51
C ALA A 511 0.33 -3.21 15.35
N ALA A 512 1.61 -2.87 15.16
CA ALA A 512 2.06 -2.07 14.02
C ALA A 512 1.83 -2.80 12.68
N ALA A 513 2.11 -4.10 12.60
CA ALA A 513 1.85 -4.91 11.41
C ALA A 513 0.36 -4.91 11.06
N GLY A 514 -0.50 -5.14 12.06
CA GLY A 514 -1.96 -5.05 11.89
C GLY A 514 -2.39 -3.69 11.36
N LEU A 515 -1.96 -2.59 12.00
CA LEU A 515 -2.28 -1.23 11.56
C LEU A 515 -1.87 -0.95 10.10
N ILE A 516 -0.69 -1.43 9.69
CA ILE A 516 -0.21 -1.30 8.32
C ILE A 516 -1.09 -2.09 7.35
N VAL A 517 -1.44 -3.34 7.64
CA VAL A 517 -2.31 -4.15 6.78
C VAL A 517 -3.71 -3.52 6.67
N PHE A 518 -4.28 -3.07 7.79
CA PHE A 518 -5.57 -2.36 7.81
C PHE A 518 -5.53 -1.01 7.09
N SER A 519 -4.36 -0.42 6.86
CA SER A 519 -4.21 0.82 6.10
C SER A 519 -4.42 0.63 4.59
N GLY A 520 -4.32 -0.59 4.05
CA GLY A 520 -4.60 -0.91 2.64
C GLY A 520 -6.04 -1.35 2.37
N GLY A 521 -6.76 -1.82 3.40
CA GLY A 521 -8.08 -2.43 3.27
C GLY A 521 -7.92 -3.95 3.13
N ILE A 522 -8.84 -4.71 3.72
CA ILE A 522 -8.76 -6.18 3.73
C ILE A 522 -10.08 -6.75 3.21
N ASN A 523 -9.99 -7.73 2.31
CA ASN A 523 -11.16 -8.36 1.69
C ASN A 523 -11.36 -9.82 2.13
N GLY A 524 -10.79 -10.22 3.28
CA GLY A 524 -11.00 -11.56 3.87
C GLY A 524 -10.30 -12.72 3.15
N GLU A 525 -9.29 -12.43 2.31
CA GLU A 525 -8.60 -13.43 1.48
C GLU A 525 -7.22 -13.85 2.03
N VAL A 526 -6.70 -15.03 1.67
CA VAL A 526 -5.40 -15.53 2.20
C VAL A 526 -4.19 -14.69 1.79
N ARG A 527 -4.24 -13.96 0.67
CA ARG A 527 -3.16 -13.02 0.30
C ARG A 527 -2.91 -11.94 1.35
N TYR A 528 -3.91 -11.55 2.15
CA TYR A 528 -3.72 -10.59 3.24
C TYR A 528 -3.06 -11.22 4.48
N VAL A 529 -3.19 -12.54 4.67
CA VAL A 529 -2.42 -13.28 5.69
C VAL A 529 -0.95 -13.32 5.31
N ARG A 530 -0.64 -13.57 4.03
CA ARG A 530 0.72 -13.45 3.49
C ARG A 530 1.26 -12.03 3.65
N LEU A 531 0.46 -11.02 3.31
CA LEU A 531 0.85 -9.62 3.50
C LEU A 531 1.17 -9.31 4.97
N LEU A 532 0.37 -9.81 5.92
CA LEU A 532 0.67 -9.65 7.35
C LEU A 532 2.01 -10.28 7.75
N LEU A 533 2.34 -11.45 7.19
CA LEU A 533 3.63 -12.10 7.39
C LEU A 533 4.78 -11.28 6.77
N ALA A 534 4.62 -10.78 5.54
CA ALA A 534 5.62 -9.95 4.85
C ALA A 534 5.85 -8.62 5.58
N VAL A 535 4.78 -7.95 6.00
CA VAL A 535 4.84 -6.73 6.82
C VAL A 535 5.52 -7.01 8.15
N GLY A 536 5.16 -8.10 8.83
CA GLY A 536 5.80 -8.53 10.07
C GLY A 536 7.31 -8.73 9.90
N LEU A 537 7.73 -9.43 8.84
CA LEU A 537 9.13 -9.66 8.52
C LEU A 537 9.87 -8.34 8.24
N GLY A 538 9.28 -7.45 7.45
CA GLY A 538 9.81 -6.12 7.17
C GLY A 538 9.99 -5.29 8.44
N LEU A 539 9.01 -5.28 9.35
CA LEU A 539 9.11 -4.57 10.63
C LEU A 539 10.17 -5.16 11.56
N VAL A 540 10.30 -6.49 11.62
CA VAL A 540 11.35 -7.16 12.39
C VAL A 540 12.72 -6.75 11.87
N LEU A 541 12.94 -6.82 10.56
CA LEU A 541 14.20 -6.40 9.93
C LEU A 541 14.49 -4.92 10.19
N LEU A 542 13.49 -4.05 10.06
CA LEU A 542 13.65 -2.60 10.30
C LEU A 542 14.04 -2.30 11.75
N ASN A 543 13.48 -3.01 12.73
CA ASN A 543 13.81 -2.79 14.14
C ASN A 543 15.14 -3.45 14.54
N ILE A 544 15.48 -4.61 13.99
CA ILE A 544 16.76 -5.27 14.25
C ILE A 544 17.91 -4.48 13.63
N VAL A 545 17.82 -4.17 12.33
CA VAL A 545 18.92 -3.53 11.59
C VAL A 545 18.89 -2.01 11.81
N GLY A 546 17.73 -1.38 11.58
CA GLY A 546 17.57 0.08 11.62
C GLY A 546 17.59 0.68 13.03
N ALA A 547 17.19 -0.06 14.06
CA ALA A 547 17.26 0.42 15.44
C ALA A 547 18.33 -0.30 16.26
N ALA A 548 18.26 -1.62 16.42
CA ALA A 548 19.13 -2.32 17.37
C ALA A 548 20.60 -2.35 16.94
N LEU A 549 20.88 -2.76 15.70
CA LEU A 549 22.24 -2.82 15.18
C LEU A 549 22.80 -1.42 14.93
N ALA A 550 22.01 -0.51 14.34
CA ALA A 550 22.43 0.88 14.10
C ALA A 550 22.85 1.58 15.41
N THR A 551 22.05 1.44 16.47
CA THR A 551 22.38 2.04 17.77
C THR A 551 23.57 1.36 18.43
N ARG A 552 23.73 0.03 18.28
CA ARG A 552 24.91 -0.69 18.79
C ARG A 552 26.18 -0.23 18.09
N VAL A 553 26.19 -0.17 16.76
CA VAL A 553 27.35 0.28 15.97
C VAL A 553 27.66 1.74 16.25
N GLY A 554 26.64 2.61 16.25
CA GLY A 554 26.82 4.03 16.59
C GLY A 554 27.40 4.22 18.00
N SER A 555 26.94 3.44 18.97
CA SER A 555 27.43 3.46 20.35
C SER A 555 28.88 2.95 20.47
N MET A 556 29.26 1.93 19.72
CA MET A 556 30.65 1.46 19.64
C MET A 556 31.55 2.55 19.06
N TRP A 557 31.17 3.14 17.93
CA TRP A 557 31.93 4.22 17.28
C TRP A 557 32.02 5.49 18.13
N SER A 558 30.98 5.81 18.90
CA SER A 558 30.94 6.99 19.76
C SER A 558 31.55 6.75 21.15
N GLY A 559 31.97 5.51 21.46
CA GLY A 559 32.48 5.13 22.78
C GLY A 559 31.47 5.38 23.91
N THR A 560 30.20 5.02 23.69
CA THR A 560 29.10 5.23 24.65
C THR A 560 28.32 3.95 24.92
N HIS A 561 27.77 3.83 26.13
CA HIS A 561 26.85 2.76 26.47
C HIS A 561 25.41 3.24 26.27
N SER A 562 24.70 2.65 25.30
CA SER A 562 23.28 2.87 25.07
C SER A 562 22.48 1.64 25.48
N ARG A 563 21.22 1.85 25.89
CA ARG A 563 20.23 0.78 26.03
C ARG A 563 19.10 1.02 25.04
N LEU A 564 18.64 -0.04 24.39
CA LEU A 564 17.43 0.00 23.59
C LEU A 564 16.22 0.04 24.52
N ARG A 565 15.29 0.96 24.25
CA ARG A 565 13.97 0.94 24.86
C ARG A 565 12.91 1.00 23.78
N PHE A 566 11.77 0.42 24.09
CA PHE A 566 10.56 0.56 23.32
C PHE A 566 9.99 1.98 23.50
N LEU A 567 9.58 2.63 22.40
CA LEU A 567 8.97 3.96 22.40
C LEU A 567 7.49 3.82 22.06
N PRO A 568 6.57 3.82 23.05
CA PRO A 568 5.12 3.73 22.79
C PRO A 568 4.60 4.89 21.94
N LEU A 569 5.31 6.02 21.94
CA LEU A 569 5.00 7.16 21.08
C LEU A 569 5.08 6.81 19.58
N MET A 570 5.95 5.88 19.18
CA MET A 570 6.06 5.47 17.78
C MET A 570 4.85 4.67 17.30
N LEU A 571 4.21 3.92 18.20
CA LEU A 571 2.95 3.22 17.91
C LEU A 571 1.78 4.20 17.82
N LEU A 572 1.77 5.26 18.64
CA LEU A 572 0.81 6.34 18.45
C LEU A 572 1.06 7.08 17.13
N ALA A 573 2.33 7.32 16.78
CA ALA A 573 2.70 7.93 15.52
C ALA A 573 2.29 7.07 14.31
N SER A 574 2.36 5.74 14.42
CA SER A 574 1.86 4.84 13.36
C SER A 574 0.35 4.94 13.21
N VAL A 575 -0.42 4.99 14.30
CA VAL A 575 -1.87 5.21 14.24
C VAL A 575 -2.21 6.55 13.56
N VAL A 576 -1.53 7.64 13.96
CA VAL A 576 -1.74 8.96 13.36
C VAL A 576 -1.37 8.95 11.88
N ALA A 577 -0.24 8.33 11.51
CA ALA A 577 0.18 8.23 10.11
C ALA A 577 -0.85 7.49 9.25
N VAL A 578 -1.41 6.38 9.76
CA VAL A 578 -2.49 5.63 9.08
C VAL A 578 -3.75 6.48 8.92
N ILE A 579 -4.18 7.19 9.97
CA ILE A 579 -5.36 8.06 9.90
C ILE A 579 -5.17 9.17 8.87
N VAL A 580 -4.00 9.83 8.87
CA VAL A 580 -3.70 10.90 7.92
C VAL A 580 -3.62 10.37 6.49
N ALA A 581 -2.95 9.24 6.26
CA ALA A 581 -2.88 8.63 4.93
C ALA A 581 -4.28 8.29 4.41
N ARG A 582 -5.14 7.70 5.25
CA ARG A 582 -6.52 7.38 4.91
C ARG A 582 -7.39 8.61 4.66
N SER A 583 -7.28 9.64 5.48
CA SER A 583 -8.12 10.84 5.35
C SER A 583 -7.73 11.73 4.17
N THR A 584 -6.46 11.67 3.75
CA THR A 584 -5.94 12.46 2.63
C THR A 584 -5.93 11.70 1.30
N GLY A 585 -6.16 10.38 1.31
CA GLY A 585 -6.11 9.54 0.11
C GLY A 585 -4.72 9.47 -0.51
N VAL A 586 -3.66 9.69 0.28
CA VAL A 586 -2.29 9.70 -0.21
C VAL A 586 -1.83 8.26 -0.45
N GLU A 587 -1.51 7.97 -1.71
CA GLU A 587 -0.94 6.71 -2.14
C GLU A 587 0.45 6.94 -2.76
N PRO A 588 1.50 6.22 -2.32
CA PRO A 588 1.48 5.19 -1.26
C PRO A 588 1.41 5.80 0.16
N PRO A 589 0.82 5.08 1.14
CA PRO A 589 0.73 5.57 2.51
C PRO A 589 2.11 5.62 3.19
N LEU A 590 2.40 6.72 3.88
CA LEU A 590 3.57 6.82 4.75
C LEU A 590 3.29 6.07 6.06
N LEU A 591 4.12 5.07 6.36
CA LEU A 591 3.93 4.17 7.51
C LEU A 591 5.03 4.38 8.55
N VAL A 592 4.75 4.10 9.81
CA VAL A 592 5.74 4.16 10.90
C VAL A 592 5.94 2.76 11.46
N GLY A 593 7.18 2.26 11.35
CA GLY A 593 7.54 0.88 11.70
C GLY A 593 8.69 0.73 12.69
N VAL A 594 9.49 1.77 12.92
CA VAL A 594 10.54 1.76 13.97
C VAL A 594 9.90 2.03 15.31
N LEU A 595 10.00 1.07 16.23
CA LEU A 595 9.39 1.17 17.56
C LEU A 595 10.40 1.25 18.70
N ALA A 596 11.69 1.13 18.39
CA ALA A 596 12.78 1.17 19.37
C ALA A 596 13.72 2.37 19.15
N GLY A 597 14.31 2.85 20.25
CA GLY A 597 15.24 3.97 20.24
C GLY A 597 16.28 3.85 21.34
N ALA A 598 17.40 4.54 21.15
CA ALA A 598 18.50 4.54 22.10
C ALA A 598 18.23 5.46 23.29
N VAL A 599 18.46 4.95 24.49
CA VAL A 599 18.50 5.71 25.73
C VAL A 599 19.91 5.68 26.29
N PHE A 600 20.36 6.85 26.76
CA PHE A 600 21.72 7.08 27.23
C PHE A 600 21.70 7.46 28.71
N ALA A 601 22.81 7.23 29.41
CA ALA A 601 22.99 7.75 30.75
C ALA A 601 23.03 9.29 30.74
N VAL A 602 22.47 9.93 31.77
CA VAL A 602 22.36 11.40 31.87
C VAL A 602 23.71 12.10 31.70
N ALA A 603 24.79 11.48 32.19
CA ALA A 603 26.16 12.01 32.10
C ALA A 603 26.80 11.95 30.69
N THR A 604 26.14 11.37 29.69
CA THR A 604 26.72 11.25 28.34
C THR A 604 26.73 12.60 27.61
N PRO A 605 27.88 13.02 27.03
CA PRO A 605 27.97 14.26 26.27
C PRO A 605 26.98 14.31 25.11
N VAL A 606 26.34 15.48 24.93
CA VAL A 606 25.30 15.70 23.90
C VAL A 606 25.81 15.33 22.50
N ARG A 607 27.06 15.69 22.16
CA ARG A 607 27.68 15.37 20.86
C ARG A 607 27.74 13.87 20.58
N ARG A 608 28.09 13.04 21.57
CA ARG A 608 28.16 11.59 21.41
C ARG A 608 26.76 10.98 21.25
N ARG A 609 25.79 11.46 22.04
CA ARG A 609 24.39 11.05 21.88
C ARG A 609 23.85 11.42 20.50
N ALA A 610 24.14 12.64 20.02
CA ALA A 610 23.73 13.09 18.70
C ALA A 610 24.34 12.24 17.58
N ALA A 611 25.62 11.85 17.69
CA ALA A 611 26.26 10.95 16.72
C ALA A 611 25.54 9.60 16.60
N VAL A 612 25.22 8.94 17.73
CA VAL A 612 24.47 7.66 17.69
C VAL A 612 23.08 7.83 17.06
N ASN A 613 22.39 8.92 17.39
CA ASN A 613 21.05 9.22 16.86
C ASN A 613 21.08 9.57 15.36
N LEU A 614 22.10 10.27 14.88
CA LEU A 614 22.33 10.52 13.45
C LEU A 614 22.60 9.22 12.69
N VAL A 615 23.43 8.32 13.24
CA VAL A 615 23.66 6.99 12.66
C VAL A 615 22.35 6.21 12.59
N GLN A 616 21.52 6.24 13.64
CA GLN A 616 20.22 5.57 13.61
C GLN A 616 19.31 6.11 12.49
N VAL A 617 19.12 7.43 12.41
CA VAL A 617 18.29 8.06 11.36
C VAL A 617 18.84 7.75 9.97
N GLY A 618 20.16 7.87 9.79
CA GLY A 618 20.82 7.59 8.51
C GLY A 618 20.69 6.14 8.07
N VAL A 619 20.85 5.17 8.98
CA VAL A 619 20.70 3.74 8.65
C VAL A 619 19.25 3.40 8.33
N VAL A 620 18.27 3.92 9.07
CA VAL A 620 16.84 3.72 8.74
C VAL A 620 16.51 4.27 7.35
N LEU A 621 16.99 5.49 7.03
CA LEU A 621 16.79 6.08 5.71
C LEU A 621 17.48 5.27 4.61
N ALA A 622 18.72 4.80 4.85
CA ALA A 622 19.46 3.99 3.90
C ALA A 622 18.77 2.65 3.61
N ILE A 623 18.27 1.95 4.64
CA ILE A 623 17.48 0.73 4.47
C ILE A 623 16.26 1.00 3.59
N ALA A 624 15.56 2.11 3.82
CA ALA A 624 14.38 2.47 3.04
C ALA A 624 14.68 2.73 1.57
N VAL A 625 15.79 3.44 1.27
CA VAL A 625 16.26 3.73 -0.09
C VAL A 625 16.74 2.45 -0.80
N LEU A 626 17.49 1.59 -0.10
CA LEU A 626 17.95 0.31 -0.66
C LEU A 626 16.77 -0.62 -0.94
N ALA A 627 15.79 -0.68 -0.03
CA ALA A 627 14.57 -1.46 -0.22
C ALA A 627 13.72 -0.93 -1.38
N TRP A 628 13.64 0.39 -1.54
CA TRP A 628 13.00 1.04 -2.70
C TRP A 628 13.65 0.62 -4.02
N GLY A 629 14.98 0.74 -4.12
CA GLY A 629 15.73 0.33 -5.32
C GLY A 629 15.57 -1.17 -5.62
N ALA A 630 15.69 -2.02 -4.60
CA ALA A 630 15.50 -3.46 -4.74
C ALA A 630 14.05 -3.83 -5.15
N HIS A 631 13.05 -3.13 -4.60
CA HIS A 631 11.65 -3.30 -4.99
C HIS A 631 11.43 -2.93 -6.45
N GLY A 632 11.99 -1.79 -6.90
CA GLY A 632 11.92 -1.36 -8.29
C GLY A 632 12.59 -2.32 -9.27
N LEU A 633 13.72 -2.92 -8.88
CA LEU A 633 14.41 -3.95 -9.67
C LEU A 633 13.65 -5.28 -9.73
N LEU A 634 12.88 -5.61 -8.70
CA LEU A 634 12.11 -6.85 -8.63
C LEU A 634 10.92 -6.86 -9.60
N GLY A 635 10.33 -5.69 -9.89
CA GLY A 635 9.27 -5.52 -10.87
C GLY A 635 7.93 -6.16 -10.47
N ALA A 636 7.08 -6.44 -11.47
CA ALA A 636 5.85 -7.20 -11.25
C ALA A 636 6.19 -8.65 -10.91
N VAL A 637 5.58 -9.18 -9.85
CA VAL A 637 5.86 -10.51 -9.34
C VAL A 637 4.59 -11.31 -9.22
N ASP A 638 4.69 -12.61 -9.53
CA ASP A 638 3.63 -13.59 -9.30
C ASP A 638 4.17 -14.77 -8.49
N GLY A 639 3.34 -15.35 -7.65
CA GLY A 639 3.69 -16.47 -6.77
C GLY A 639 4.00 -16.05 -5.34
N PHE A 640 3.92 -17.01 -4.42
CA PHE A 640 3.95 -16.75 -2.97
C PHE A 640 5.26 -16.08 -2.53
N TRP A 641 6.41 -16.68 -2.83
CA TRP A 641 7.71 -16.15 -2.38
C TRP A 641 8.12 -14.84 -3.03
N PRO A 642 7.96 -14.66 -4.37
CA PRO A 642 8.16 -13.36 -5.00
C PRO A 642 7.26 -12.26 -4.41
N SER A 643 6.00 -12.57 -4.13
CA SER A 643 5.07 -11.63 -3.48
C SER A 643 5.50 -11.29 -2.05
N VAL A 644 5.91 -12.28 -1.23
CA VAL A 644 6.45 -12.03 0.11
C VAL A 644 7.68 -11.11 0.04
N ALA A 645 8.58 -11.35 -0.90
CA ALA A 645 9.78 -10.52 -1.07
C ALA A 645 9.43 -9.08 -1.47
N SER A 646 8.56 -8.90 -2.47
CA SER A 646 8.07 -7.58 -2.89
C SER A 646 7.38 -6.84 -1.74
N GLU A 647 6.41 -7.47 -1.06
CA GLU A 647 5.65 -6.86 0.04
C GLU A 647 6.55 -6.52 1.24
N THR A 648 7.57 -7.34 1.51
CA THR A 648 8.59 -7.06 2.54
C THR A 648 9.44 -5.84 2.18
N LEU A 649 9.90 -5.74 0.93
CA LEU A 649 10.69 -4.61 0.45
C LEU A 649 9.87 -3.32 0.43
N ALA A 650 8.61 -3.39 0.00
CA ALA A 650 7.67 -2.28 0.08
C ALA A 650 7.46 -1.82 1.53
N THR A 651 7.34 -2.77 2.47
CA THR A 651 7.24 -2.46 3.90
C THR A 651 8.49 -1.77 4.42
N LEU A 652 9.68 -2.30 4.12
CA LEU A 652 10.96 -1.71 4.53
C LEU A 652 11.13 -0.28 3.99
N CYS A 653 10.70 -0.05 2.74
CA CYS A 653 10.67 1.27 2.14
C CYS A 653 9.69 2.20 2.87
N LEU A 654 8.38 1.92 2.81
CA LEU A 654 7.34 2.84 3.30
C LEU A 654 7.41 3.05 4.81
N ALA A 655 7.60 1.97 5.58
CA ALA A 655 7.72 2.05 7.03
C ALA A 655 9.06 2.68 7.44
N GLY A 656 10.13 2.48 6.66
CA GLY A 656 11.43 3.12 6.88
C GLY A 656 11.38 4.63 6.64
N LEU A 657 10.80 5.05 5.51
CA LEU A 657 10.64 6.47 5.14
C LEU A 657 9.78 7.23 6.17
N GLY A 658 8.60 6.70 6.52
CA GLY A 658 7.76 7.35 7.52
C GLY A 658 8.38 7.32 8.93
N SER A 659 9.10 6.26 9.29
CA SER A 659 9.88 6.25 10.54
C SER A 659 10.98 7.30 10.56
N ALA A 660 11.73 7.48 9.46
CA ALA A 660 12.77 8.48 9.37
C ALA A 660 12.19 9.91 9.57
N LEU A 661 11.05 10.22 8.96
CA LEU A 661 10.35 11.50 9.15
C LEU A 661 9.94 11.72 10.61
N VAL A 662 9.43 10.69 11.29
CA VAL A 662 9.03 10.82 12.70
C VAL A 662 10.27 10.95 13.60
N LEU A 663 11.34 10.20 13.35
CA LEU A 663 12.55 10.22 14.17
C LEU A 663 13.26 11.58 14.17
N VAL A 664 13.15 12.37 13.09
CA VAL A 664 13.73 13.72 13.03
C VAL A 664 12.88 14.79 13.75
N LEU A 665 11.65 14.47 14.15
CA LEU A 665 10.79 15.41 14.87
C LEU A 665 11.35 15.71 16.28
N PRO A 666 11.31 16.97 16.74
CA PRO A 666 11.93 17.39 18.00
C PRO A 666 11.04 17.11 19.21
N ILE A 667 10.55 15.87 19.38
CA ILE A 667 9.61 15.48 20.44
C ILE A 667 10.16 14.41 21.39
N ALA A 668 9.73 14.49 22.66
CA ALA A 668 10.00 13.49 23.69
C ALA A 668 11.48 13.07 23.79
N THR A 669 11.79 11.81 23.51
CA THR A 669 13.15 11.23 23.51
C THR A 669 13.58 10.79 22.11
N LEU A 670 12.97 11.34 21.06
CA LEU A 670 13.31 10.99 19.68
C LEU A 670 14.70 11.53 19.28
N PRO A 671 15.36 10.91 18.30
CA PRO A 671 16.65 11.35 17.76
C PRO A 671 16.71 12.84 17.42
N GLY A 672 15.67 13.38 16.79
CA GLY A 672 15.57 14.77 16.36
C GLY A 672 15.79 15.77 17.49
N ARG A 673 15.25 15.48 18.69
CA ARG A 673 15.46 16.35 19.86
C ARG A 673 16.92 16.38 20.30
N VAL A 674 17.59 15.23 20.33
CA VAL A 674 18.99 15.14 20.75
C VAL A 674 19.91 15.85 19.75
N ILE A 675 19.60 15.75 18.46
CA ILE A 675 20.34 16.44 17.40
C ILE A 675 20.13 17.96 17.51
N LEU A 676 18.90 18.40 17.79
CA LEU A 676 18.59 19.81 18.03
C LEU A 676 19.32 20.37 19.27
N GLU A 677 19.42 19.60 20.35
CA GLU A 677 20.19 19.95 21.56
C GLU A 677 21.70 20.09 21.27
N TRP A 678 22.23 19.33 20.31
CA TRP A 678 23.63 19.45 19.88
C TRP A 678 23.86 20.67 18.99
N SER A 679 23.05 20.81 17.94
CA SER A 679 23.22 21.85 16.92
C SER A 679 21.94 22.04 16.11
N THR A 680 21.38 23.25 16.16
CA THR A 680 20.20 23.63 15.35
C THR A 680 20.45 23.46 13.84
N PRO A 681 21.57 23.92 13.24
CA PRO A 681 21.79 23.70 11.82
C PRO A 681 21.96 22.23 11.45
N ALA A 682 22.55 21.41 12.34
CA ALA A 682 22.62 19.96 12.10
C ALA A 682 21.23 19.31 12.09
N TRP A 683 20.33 19.74 12.98
CA TRP A 683 18.95 19.27 13.00
C TRP A 683 18.20 19.68 11.72
N VAL A 684 18.28 20.95 11.31
CA VAL A 684 17.65 21.44 10.07
C VAL A 684 18.16 20.66 8.85
N ALA A 685 19.47 20.49 8.73
CA ALA A 685 20.06 19.71 7.64
C ALA A 685 19.55 18.27 7.63
N THR A 686 19.45 17.63 8.81
CA THR A 686 18.93 16.26 8.93
C THR A 686 17.47 16.16 8.51
N VAL A 687 16.63 17.10 8.94
CA VAL A 687 15.20 17.17 8.56
C VAL A 687 15.07 17.34 7.05
N LEU A 688 15.83 18.27 6.46
CA LEU A 688 15.78 18.52 5.01
C LEU A 688 16.23 17.29 4.22
N VAL A 689 17.34 16.65 4.57
CA VAL A 689 17.83 15.44 3.88
C VAL A 689 16.77 14.33 3.92
N VAL A 690 16.21 14.04 5.10
CA VAL A 690 15.16 13.02 5.23
C VAL A 690 13.92 13.39 4.41
N ALA A 691 13.42 14.62 4.54
CA ALA A 691 12.21 15.04 3.87
C ALA A 691 12.37 15.12 2.34
N ILE A 692 13.54 15.51 1.83
CA ILE A 692 13.85 15.47 0.40
C ILE A 692 13.79 14.04 -0.10
N VAL A 693 14.49 13.10 0.54
CA VAL A 693 14.51 11.68 0.11
C VAL A 693 13.11 11.08 0.12
N VAL A 694 12.33 11.33 1.18
CA VAL A 694 10.94 10.87 1.23
C VAL A 694 10.12 11.51 0.12
N ALA A 695 10.25 12.81 -0.10
CA ALA A 695 9.48 13.49 -1.14
C ALA A 695 9.84 13.00 -2.55
N SER A 696 11.12 12.72 -2.80
CA SER A 696 11.59 12.17 -4.07
C SER A 696 11.05 10.77 -4.33
N ILE A 697 11.04 9.89 -3.33
CA ILE A 697 10.59 8.49 -3.52
C ILE A 697 9.07 8.39 -3.58
N VAL A 698 8.36 9.16 -2.74
CA VAL A 698 6.90 9.06 -2.62
C VAL A 698 6.19 9.96 -3.65
N TYR A 699 6.77 11.10 -4.03
CA TYR A 699 6.09 12.14 -4.81
C TYR A 699 6.87 12.63 -6.05
N GLY A 700 8.04 12.06 -6.35
CA GLY A 700 8.99 12.63 -7.30
C GLY A 700 8.63 12.58 -8.79
N THR A 701 7.54 11.90 -9.18
CA THR A 701 7.22 11.68 -10.62
C THR A 701 5.77 11.97 -10.99
N VAL A 702 4.99 12.66 -10.15
CA VAL A 702 3.58 12.93 -10.44
C VAL A 702 3.35 14.43 -10.58
N SER A 703 2.60 14.80 -11.62
CA SER A 703 1.80 16.03 -11.73
C SER A 703 0.70 16.08 -10.65
N ALA A 704 1.04 15.79 -9.39
CA ALA A 704 0.14 15.71 -8.25
C ALA A 704 -0.07 17.10 -7.62
N GLY A 705 -0.63 18.03 -8.40
CA GLY A 705 -1.08 19.30 -7.86
C GLY A 705 -2.24 19.10 -6.88
N LEU A 706 -3.24 18.28 -7.25
CA LEU A 706 -4.51 18.16 -6.51
C LEU A 706 -4.46 17.16 -5.34
N ALA A 707 -3.73 16.05 -5.45
CA ALA A 707 -3.66 15.00 -4.42
C ALA A 707 -2.86 15.43 -3.17
N LEU A 708 -1.96 16.40 -3.29
CA LEU A 708 -1.17 16.93 -2.17
C LEU A 708 -1.86 18.05 -1.40
N ILE A 709 -2.90 18.68 -1.96
CA ILE A 709 -3.61 19.80 -1.33
C ILE A 709 -4.19 19.38 0.03
N PRO A 710 -4.92 18.26 0.19
CA PRO A 710 -5.44 17.84 1.49
C PRO A 710 -4.34 17.67 2.54
N LEU A 711 -3.18 17.14 2.15
CA LEU A 711 -2.03 16.95 3.03
C LEU A 711 -1.41 18.29 3.46
N ILE A 712 -1.19 19.20 2.51
CA ILE A 712 -0.64 20.53 2.78
C ILE A 712 -1.61 21.35 3.64
N VAL A 713 -2.91 21.29 3.37
CA VAL A 713 -3.95 21.95 4.18
C VAL A 713 -3.96 21.39 5.60
N THR A 714 -3.89 20.06 5.75
CA THR A 714 -3.81 19.42 7.08
C THR A 714 -2.57 19.89 7.85
N ALA A 715 -1.41 19.96 7.18
CA ALA A 715 -0.18 20.47 7.78
C ALA A 715 -0.27 21.97 8.13
N ALA A 716 -0.90 22.78 7.29
CA ALA A 716 -1.11 24.21 7.53
C ALA A 716 -2.06 24.46 8.72
N VAL A 717 -3.14 23.69 8.84
CA VAL A 717 -4.04 23.74 10.00
C VAL A 717 -3.29 23.36 11.28
N PHE A 718 -2.49 22.29 11.23
CA PHE A 718 -1.64 21.91 12.36
C PHE A 718 -0.65 23.02 12.74
N ALA A 719 -0.01 23.66 11.76
CA ALA A 719 0.90 24.78 11.98
C ALA A 719 0.20 25.96 12.66
N ALA A 720 -0.99 26.34 12.16
CA ALA A 720 -1.79 27.44 12.69
C ALA A 720 -2.22 27.17 14.14
N LEU A 721 -2.71 25.97 14.45
CA LEU A 721 -3.10 25.58 15.81
C LEU A 721 -1.90 25.56 16.76
N SER A 722 -0.76 25.05 16.30
CA SER A 722 0.47 25.02 17.08
C SER A 722 0.98 26.42 17.41
N LEU A 723 0.96 27.33 16.42
CA LEU A 723 1.34 28.72 16.60
C LEU A 723 0.36 29.45 17.51
N ALA A 724 -0.94 29.28 17.31
CA ALA A 724 -1.98 29.86 18.16
C ALA A 724 -1.79 29.44 19.63
N THR A 725 -1.60 28.14 19.88
CA THR A 725 -1.35 27.61 21.22
C THR A 725 -0.09 28.21 21.84
N TRP A 726 1.01 28.28 21.08
CA TRP A 726 2.25 28.86 21.56
C TRP A 726 2.12 30.35 21.87
N THR A 727 1.48 31.13 20.99
CA THR A 727 1.26 32.57 21.22
C THR A 727 0.36 32.84 22.42
N PHE A 728 -0.71 32.05 22.60
CA PHE A 728 -1.60 32.15 23.75
C PHE A 728 -0.85 31.90 25.06
N VAL A 729 -0.10 30.79 25.13
CA VAL A 729 0.70 30.42 26.31
C VAL A 729 1.82 31.43 26.59
N ARG A 730 2.40 32.04 25.55
CA ARG A 730 3.54 32.95 25.69
C ARG A 730 3.12 34.37 26.05
N PHE A 731 1.99 34.86 25.54
CA PHE A 731 1.62 36.28 25.60
C PHE A 731 0.28 36.57 26.27
N VAL A 732 -0.64 35.60 26.35
CA VAL A 732 -2.01 35.82 26.86
C VAL A 732 -2.19 35.26 28.26
N GLU A 733 -1.67 34.06 28.54
CA GLU A 733 -1.77 33.50 29.88
C GLU A 733 -0.91 34.29 30.88
N PRO A 734 -1.48 34.69 32.04
CA PRO A 734 -0.69 35.37 33.07
C PRO A 734 0.44 34.47 33.55
N PRO A 735 1.65 35.02 33.81
CA PRO A 735 2.75 34.24 34.36
C PRO A 735 2.29 33.64 35.68
N VAL A 736 2.25 32.31 35.75
CA VAL A 736 1.99 31.58 37.00
C VAL A 736 3.10 31.99 37.97
N GLY A 737 2.74 32.74 39.02
CA GLY A 737 3.67 33.15 40.06
C GLY A 737 4.40 31.92 40.60
N VAL A 738 5.73 31.97 40.56
CA VAL A 738 6.63 30.98 41.16
C VAL A 738 6.54 31.08 42.69
#